data_AF-A0AAJ4X9A9-F1
#
_entry.id   AF-A0AAJ4X9A9-F1
#
_cell.length_a   1.000
_cell.length_b   1.000
_cell.length_c   1.000
_cell.angle_alpha   90.00
_cell.angle_beta   90.00
_cell.angle_gamma   90.00
#
_symmetry.space_group_name_H-M   'P 1'
#
loop_
_entity.id
_entity.type
_entity.pdbx_description
1 polymer ?
#
loop_
_entity_poly.entity_id
_entity_poly.type
_entity_poly.pdbx_seq_one_letter_code
_entity_poly.pdbx_strand_id
1 'polypeptide(L)'
;MICLSTYAQDEFTPVNAGTDNAPMRLVSSSSSRFINQKILRSYNAVYEHKGSTLAADSGDLYKDDIGNEFFEAHGNIVITQPSGTVIQGTHLHYDASSQHAVLTKNVKMVDDQSTLTTNYLTYNLRSQQGTYTGGGRIVGQGDTITSQRAYYFENTKDAYFNNKVVVRNESTIIYTDSMQYNTMYRDAFFFGPTTINGRKGEKLYTEKGTYNTAFGVAKFNKNNLYTEGSRFLKGDSLFYDRNTGLGEAFRNVLFVDTLDKFYASGEYGKYLESDQSILMTNKPLIKYVVRTDSTDNSQDSVQLDTVNRENLSRRELRRLEKAEEKEREKLEEAEKEKQAELKNAAIKPVETDSIAPPPVRQNSKIDTAYMTADTLFSKVIFVRDYRPLDLKLDRNGGQLEDTTEVDYGDIDQVDLFETGDSSVVEEVRAKELTQVGPARKEAATLKPAVKKAAGRPAAKPKPVDSATIQATTKADSVLRRNAVMPTGQEQDSLMRKALQSAQTADTLLKDSTEIYADTARTRIVKAYYNVRVFKSDLQAVADSVYYGMVDSMFRFMGSPMIWSEGSQINADTIFMQIKNNKMDNALLKDNAFMVNAVLDTLKFNQLKGRKITAFFANNNIDRLFVDGNAENLVFSTNDKTNTITEMFHDRSSRIKVKMEGKKVIDYVSIRKVDQKVYPFKLVTQEIEVLPGFLWKPEDRPKSVEDMLNRKRTKAAPVADQKGNKDGSASSTGETISDPEGKVEETKATPESNPDKKPLAPTKETKPAEKPQNKPTAVPDSTLKSKPDSTLKVMPDSTLKSKPDTIKTK
;
A
#
# COMPACT_ATOMS: atom_id res chain seq x y z
N MET A 1 -72.65 -34.41 20.25
CA MET A 1 -73.25 -33.69 19.10
C MET A 1 -72.18 -33.49 18.04
N ILE A 2 -72.54 -33.64 16.76
CA ILE A 2 -72.18 -32.81 15.59
C ILE A 2 -70.84 -32.04 15.67
N CYS A 3 -69.87 -32.17 14.76
CA CYS A 3 -69.62 -33.16 13.70
C CYS A 3 -68.14 -33.08 13.30
N LEU A 4 -67.51 -34.21 13.00
CA LEU A 4 -66.15 -34.27 12.41
C LEU A 4 -66.27 -34.90 11.02
N SER A 5 -65.69 -34.27 10.00
CA SER A 5 -65.67 -34.78 8.63
C SER A 5 -64.34 -34.48 7.94
N THR A 6 -63.46 -35.49 7.96
CA THR A 6 -62.63 -35.93 6.83
C THR A 6 -62.09 -34.87 5.86
N TYR A 7 -60.78 -34.63 5.91
CA TYR A 7 -59.99 -34.44 4.70
C TYR A 7 -59.22 -35.74 4.44
N ALA A 8 -59.39 -36.35 3.27
CA ALA A 8 -58.79 -37.63 2.94
C ALA A 8 -57.33 -37.48 2.50
N GLN A 9 -56.58 -38.58 2.56
CA GLN A 9 -55.33 -38.72 1.81
C GLN A 9 -55.70 -39.09 0.37
N ASP A 10 -55.33 -38.27 -0.61
CA ASP A 10 -55.32 -38.71 -2.01
C ASP A 10 -54.05 -39.52 -2.29
N GLU A 11 -54.20 -40.57 -3.10
CA GLU A 11 -53.14 -41.55 -3.35
C GLU A 11 -52.10 -41.05 -4.37
N PHE A 12 -50.89 -41.63 -4.29
CA PHE A 12 -49.76 -41.25 -5.13
C PHE A 12 -49.89 -41.81 -6.56
N THR A 13 -50.75 -41.20 -7.38
CA THR A 13 -50.92 -41.58 -8.78
C THR A 13 -49.60 -41.39 -9.56
N PRO A 14 -49.14 -42.37 -10.36
CA PRO A 14 -47.93 -42.20 -11.16
C PRO A 14 -48.13 -41.08 -12.20
N VAL A 15 -47.17 -40.16 -12.29
CA VAL A 15 -47.20 -39.04 -13.24
C VAL A 15 -47.05 -39.58 -14.66
N ASN A 16 -48.18 -39.71 -15.36
CA ASN A 16 -48.20 -39.86 -16.81
C ASN A 16 -47.58 -38.60 -17.43
N ALA A 17 -46.59 -38.78 -18.30
CA ALA A 17 -45.93 -37.69 -19.04
C ALA A 17 -46.80 -37.19 -20.20
N GLY A 18 -48.00 -36.70 -19.89
CA GLY A 18 -48.83 -35.89 -20.78
C GLY A 18 -48.37 -34.43 -20.79
N THR A 19 -48.56 -33.74 -21.90
CA THR A 19 -48.17 -32.34 -22.06
C THR A 19 -49.00 -31.41 -21.19
N ASP A 20 -48.36 -30.74 -20.22
CA ASP A 20 -48.96 -29.71 -19.34
C ASP A 20 -49.20 -28.37 -20.10
N ASN A 21 -49.87 -28.44 -21.25
CA ASN A 21 -50.29 -27.29 -22.04
C ASN A 21 -51.68 -26.83 -21.59
N ALA A 22 -51.76 -26.24 -20.39
CA ALA A 22 -52.95 -25.51 -19.97
C ALA A 22 -53.22 -24.36 -20.96
N PRO A 23 -54.43 -24.25 -21.56
CA PRO A 23 -54.68 -23.28 -22.63
C PRO A 23 -54.76 -21.84 -22.13
N MET A 24 -54.45 -20.88 -23.01
CA MET A 24 -54.59 -19.45 -22.73
C MET A 24 -56.07 -19.04 -22.64
N ARG A 25 -56.51 -18.60 -21.47
CA ARG A 25 -57.89 -18.17 -21.22
C ARG A 25 -58.08 -16.70 -21.59
N LEU A 26 -58.98 -16.39 -22.52
CA LEU A 26 -59.45 -15.02 -22.70
C LEU A 26 -60.31 -14.62 -21.48
N VAL A 27 -59.88 -13.60 -20.73
CA VAL A 27 -60.59 -13.08 -19.56
C VAL A 27 -61.53 -11.93 -19.96
N SER A 28 -61.10 -11.08 -20.89
CA SER A 28 -61.94 -10.01 -21.46
C SER A 28 -61.41 -9.53 -22.80
N SER A 29 -62.31 -9.02 -23.65
CA SER A 29 -61.99 -8.23 -24.84
C SER A 29 -63.10 -7.20 -25.08
N SER A 30 -62.83 -6.13 -25.83
CA SER A 30 -63.89 -5.23 -26.32
C SER A 30 -64.64 -5.85 -27.51
N SER A 31 -63.95 -6.67 -28.29
CA SER A 31 -64.51 -7.50 -29.35
C SER A 31 -63.48 -8.57 -29.74
N SER A 32 -63.97 -9.72 -30.24
CA SER A 32 -63.15 -10.78 -30.78
C SER A 32 -63.79 -11.35 -32.05
N ARG A 33 -62.98 -11.75 -33.03
CA ARG A 33 -63.42 -12.39 -34.27
C ARG A 33 -62.40 -13.41 -34.75
N PHE A 34 -62.87 -14.49 -35.35
CA PHE A 34 -61.99 -15.37 -36.12
C PHE A 34 -61.56 -14.67 -37.42
N ILE A 35 -60.30 -14.84 -37.81
CA ILE A 35 -59.81 -14.46 -39.15
C ILE A 35 -60.01 -15.63 -40.12
N ASN A 36 -59.78 -16.84 -39.61
CA ASN A 36 -60.02 -18.14 -40.23
C ASN A 36 -60.26 -19.17 -39.09
N GLN A 37 -60.40 -20.45 -39.41
CA GLN A 37 -60.63 -21.51 -38.42
C GLN A 37 -59.45 -21.75 -37.43
N LYS A 38 -58.27 -21.15 -37.64
CA LYS A 38 -57.07 -21.32 -36.81
C LYS A 38 -56.65 -20.09 -36.00
N ILE A 39 -57.18 -18.89 -36.30
CA ILE A 39 -56.72 -17.62 -35.71
C ILE A 39 -57.90 -16.82 -35.14
N LEU A 40 -57.85 -16.55 -33.83
CA LEU A 40 -58.78 -15.70 -33.08
C LEU A 40 -58.13 -14.33 -32.80
N ARG A 41 -58.61 -13.28 -33.47
CA ARG A 41 -58.22 -11.89 -33.19
C ARG A 41 -59.09 -11.30 -32.09
N SER A 42 -58.48 -10.68 -31.10
CA SER A 42 -59.16 -9.95 -30.01
C SER A 42 -58.64 -8.52 -29.90
N TYR A 43 -59.52 -7.58 -29.57
CA TYR A 43 -59.22 -6.15 -29.39
C TYR A 43 -59.44 -5.73 -27.93
N ASN A 44 -58.59 -4.86 -27.40
CA ASN A 44 -58.48 -4.53 -25.97
C ASN A 44 -58.51 -5.80 -25.10
N ALA A 45 -57.70 -6.77 -25.48
CA ALA A 45 -57.77 -8.13 -24.97
C ALA A 45 -56.96 -8.30 -23.70
N VAL A 46 -57.44 -9.14 -22.79
CA VAL A 46 -56.70 -9.63 -21.62
C VAL A 46 -56.80 -11.15 -21.61
N TYR A 47 -55.68 -11.81 -21.84
CA TYR A 47 -55.53 -13.26 -21.69
C TYR A 47 -54.89 -13.58 -20.33
N GLU A 48 -55.14 -14.78 -19.82
CA GLU A 48 -54.56 -15.32 -18.59
C GLU A 48 -53.99 -16.71 -18.88
N HIS A 49 -52.77 -16.95 -18.44
CA HIS A 49 -52.09 -18.24 -18.58
C HIS A 49 -51.19 -18.50 -17.37
N LYS A 50 -51.43 -19.63 -16.70
CA LYS A 50 -50.72 -20.08 -15.47
C LYS A 50 -50.49 -18.93 -14.46
N GLY A 51 -51.57 -18.21 -14.13
CA GLY A 51 -51.59 -17.11 -13.16
C GLY A 51 -51.02 -15.77 -13.64
N SER A 52 -50.37 -15.70 -14.81
CA SER A 52 -49.93 -14.44 -15.41
C SER A 52 -51.00 -13.89 -16.34
N THR A 53 -51.13 -12.56 -16.43
CA THR A 53 -52.03 -11.90 -17.37
C THR A 53 -51.25 -11.21 -18.49
N LEU A 54 -51.79 -11.24 -19.71
CA LEU A 54 -51.22 -10.67 -20.92
C LEU A 54 -52.30 -9.79 -21.59
N ALA A 55 -52.15 -8.47 -21.50
CA ALA A 55 -53.07 -7.49 -22.05
C ALA A 55 -52.47 -6.74 -23.25
N ALA A 56 -53.29 -6.34 -24.24
CA ALA A 56 -52.88 -5.53 -25.39
C ALA A 56 -54.06 -4.85 -26.11
N ASP A 57 -53.79 -3.78 -26.88
CA ASP A 57 -54.78 -3.10 -27.74
C ASP A 57 -55.36 -4.06 -28.80
N SER A 58 -54.53 -4.97 -29.31
CA SER A 58 -54.92 -6.04 -30.22
C SER A 58 -54.00 -7.25 -30.10
N GLY A 59 -54.52 -8.46 -30.37
CA GLY A 59 -53.69 -9.65 -30.52
C GLY A 59 -54.42 -10.83 -31.13
N ASP A 60 -53.63 -11.72 -31.73
CA ASP A 60 -54.05 -12.94 -32.42
C ASP A 60 -53.60 -14.17 -31.62
N LEU A 61 -54.57 -14.94 -31.13
CA LEU A 61 -54.35 -16.27 -30.57
C LEU A 61 -54.49 -17.31 -31.69
N TYR A 62 -53.47 -18.15 -31.88
CA TYR A 62 -53.46 -19.21 -32.89
C TYR A 62 -52.74 -20.46 -32.39
N LYS A 63 -52.86 -21.56 -33.17
CA LYS A 63 -52.11 -22.81 -32.93
C LYS A 63 -51.29 -23.22 -34.15
N ASP A 64 -50.16 -23.88 -33.90
CA ASP A 64 -49.45 -24.62 -34.96
C ASP A 64 -50.13 -25.98 -35.25
N ASP A 65 -49.59 -26.72 -36.21
CA ASP A 65 -50.09 -28.04 -36.62
C ASP A 65 -49.77 -29.18 -35.62
N ILE A 66 -49.03 -28.88 -34.55
CA ILE A 66 -48.72 -29.80 -33.44
C ILE A 66 -49.61 -29.51 -32.22
N GLY A 67 -50.27 -28.34 -32.19
CA GLY A 67 -51.23 -27.91 -31.17
C GLY A 67 -50.67 -26.92 -30.14
N ASN A 68 -49.45 -26.40 -30.33
CA ASN A 68 -48.87 -25.39 -29.44
C ASN A 68 -49.59 -24.05 -29.63
N GLU A 69 -49.88 -23.34 -28.52
CA GLU A 69 -50.59 -22.07 -28.55
C GLU A 69 -49.64 -20.88 -28.57
N PHE A 70 -49.87 -19.97 -29.51
CA PHE A 70 -49.12 -18.73 -29.68
C PHE A 70 -50.04 -17.51 -29.60
N PHE A 71 -49.57 -16.44 -28.96
CA PHE A 71 -50.25 -15.16 -28.87
C PHE A 71 -49.34 -14.06 -29.40
N GLU A 72 -49.67 -13.52 -30.57
CA GLU A 72 -49.01 -12.37 -31.17
C GLU A 72 -49.81 -11.12 -30.82
N ALA A 73 -49.19 -10.10 -30.22
CA ALA A 73 -49.88 -8.92 -29.72
C ALA A 73 -49.22 -7.61 -30.14
N HIS A 74 -50.06 -6.58 -30.35
CA HIS A 74 -49.66 -5.28 -30.85
C HIS A 74 -50.42 -4.15 -30.13
N GLY A 75 -49.68 -3.13 -29.68
CA GLY A 75 -50.21 -1.94 -29.01
C GLY A 75 -50.39 -2.12 -27.50
N ASN A 76 -49.87 -1.14 -26.74
CA ASN A 76 -49.92 -1.03 -25.26
C ASN A 76 -49.90 -2.37 -24.51
N ILE A 77 -48.94 -3.24 -24.81
CA ILE A 77 -48.86 -4.55 -24.18
C ILE A 77 -48.49 -4.39 -22.71
N VAL A 78 -49.17 -5.12 -21.84
CA VAL A 78 -48.88 -5.22 -20.41
C VAL A 78 -49.00 -6.68 -19.98
N ILE A 79 -47.86 -7.29 -19.66
CA ILE A 79 -47.80 -8.58 -18.95
C ILE A 79 -47.69 -8.28 -17.45
N THR A 80 -48.51 -8.94 -16.62
CA THR A 80 -48.40 -8.87 -15.14
C THR A 80 -48.25 -10.26 -14.57
N GLN A 81 -47.23 -10.47 -13.74
CA GLN A 81 -46.93 -11.75 -13.08
C GLN A 81 -47.49 -11.83 -11.65
N PRO A 82 -47.70 -13.05 -11.11
CA PRO A 82 -48.00 -13.27 -9.69
C PRO A 82 -46.99 -12.68 -8.70
N SER A 83 -45.75 -12.46 -9.12
CA SER A 83 -44.69 -11.81 -8.33
C SER A 83 -44.89 -10.30 -8.15
N GLY A 84 -45.77 -9.68 -8.93
CA GLY A 84 -45.93 -8.23 -9.01
C GLY A 84 -45.14 -7.56 -10.15
N THR A 85 -44.22 -8.27 -10.82
CA THR A 85 -43.49 -7.72 -11.97
C THR A 85 -44.42 -7.40 -13.14
N VAL A 86 -44.27 -6.19 -13.68
CA VAL A 86 -45.02 -5.67 -14.83
C VAL A 86 -44.09 -5.44 -16.01
N ILE A 87 -44.35 -6.10 -17.14
CA ILE A 87 -43.59 -5.95 -18.38
C ILE A 87 -44.47 -5.27 -19.43
N GLN A 88 -44.06 -4.08 -19.89
CA GLN A 88 -44.78 -3.31 -20.91
C GLN A 88 -44.00 -3.29 -22.24
N GLY A 89 -44.68 -3.19 -23.38
CA GLY A 89 -44.03 -3.12 -24.69
C GLY A 89 -44.96 -2.75 -25.86
N THR A 90 -44.44 -2.73 -27.09
CA THR A 90 -45.22 -2.34 -28.29
C THR A 90 -45.61 -3.53 -29.17
N HIS A 91 -44.77 -4.56 -29.28
CA HIS A 91 -45.07 -5.84 -29.92
C HIS A 91 -44.64 -6.98 -28.99
N LEU A 92 -45.38 -8.10 -29.00
CA LEU A 92 -45.10 -9.30 -28.22
C LEU A 92 -45.39 -10.54 -29.09
N HIS A 93 -44.42 -11.46 -29.12
CA HIS A 93 -44.65 -12.85 -29.49
C HIS A 93 -44.60 -13.70 -28.21
N TYR A 94 -45.65 -14.47 -27.92
CA TYR A 94 -45.72 -15.36 -26.76
C TYR A 94 -46.01 -16.81 -27.16
N ASP A 95 -45.18 -17.73 -26.70
CA ASP A 95 -45.39 -19.18 -26.76
C ASP A 95 -45.84 -19.68 -25.38
N ALA A 96 -47.05 -20.25 -25.29
CA ALA A 96 -47.58 -20.78 -24.04
C ALA A 96 -46.88 -22.08 -23.61
N SER A 97 -46.43 -22.92 -24.54
CA SER A 97 -45.82 -24.22 -24.22
C SER A 97 -44.48 -24.04 -23.48
N SER A 98 -43.61 -23.16 -23.98
CA SER A 98 -42.34 -22.82 -23.32
C SER A 98 -42.46 -21.70 -22.28
N GLN A 99 -43.57 -20.95 -22.30
CA GLN A 99 -43.81 -19.72 -21.53
C GLN A 99 -42.81 -18.59 -21.83
N HIS A 100 -42.24 -18.56 -23.04
CA HIS A 100 -41.38 -17.47 -23.50
C HIS A 100 -42.18 -16.31 -24.12
N ALA A 101 -41.96 -15.11 -23.60
CA ALA A 101 -42.42 -13.84 -24.14
C ALA A 101 -41.25 -13.09 -24.80
N VAL A 102 -41.36 -12.75 -26.07
CA VAL A 102 -40.40 -11.90 -26.81
C VAL A 102 -41.06 -10.55 -27.08
N LEU A 103 -40.67 -9.53 -26.31
CA LEU A 103 -41.18 -8.17 -26.47
C LEU A 103 -40.20 -7.32 -27.29
N THR A 104 -40.73 -6.52 -28.21
CA THR A 104 -39.95 -5.57 -28.99
C THR A 104 -40.55 -4.16 -29.02
N LYS A 105 -39.65 -3.18 -29.17
CA LYS A 105 -39.87 -1.71 -29.22
C LYS A 105 -40.45 -1.13 -27.92
N ASN A 106 -39.80 -0.11 -27.37
CA ASN A 106 -40.25 0.63 -26.18
C ASN A 106 -40.51 -0.25 -24.94
N VAL A 107 -39.74 -1.32 -24.74
CA VAL A 107 -39.99 -2.29 -23.67
C VAL A 107 -39.57 -1.70 -22.32
N LYS A 108 -40.45 -1.81 -21.32
CA LYS A 108 -40.22 -1.38 -19.95
C LYS A 108 -40.66 -2.48 -18.98
N MET A 109 -39.71 -3.05 -18.24
CA MET A 109 -39.98 -3.99 -17.15
C MET A 109 -39.83 -3.25 -15.82
N VAL A 110 -40.81 -3.41 -14.93
CA VAL A 110 -40.83 -2.85 -13.57
C VAL A 110 -40.96 -4.00 -12.59
N ASP A 111 -39.94 -4.13 -11.75
CA ASP A 111 -39.90 -4.95 -10.53
C ASP A 111 -39.89 -4.00 -9.32
N ASP A 112 -40.15 -4.51 -8.11
CA ASP A 112 -40.38 -3.75 -6.87
C ASP A 112 -39.37 -2.60 -6.65
N GLN A 113 -38.07 -2.87 -6.85
CA GLN A 113 -36.99 -1.90 -6.64
C GLN A 113 -36.21 -1.51 -7.90
N SER A 114 -36.65 -1.92 -9.10
CA SER A 114 -35.93 -1.60 -10.34
C SER A 114 -36.79 -1.44 -11.59
N THR A 115 -36.36 -0.56 -12.49
CA THR A 115 -36.97 -0.38 -13.82
C THR A 115 -35.93 -0.61 -14.90
N LEU A 116 -36.14 -1.65 -15.73
CA LEU A 116 -35.43 -1.91 -16.96
C LEU A 116 -36.15 -1.25 -18.14
N THR A 117 -35.39 -0.63 -19.04
CA THR A 117 -35.84 -0.14 -20.35
C THR A 117 -34.94 -0.68 -21.47
N THR A 118 -35.53 -1.16 -22.56
CA THR A 118 -34.84 -1.77 -23.72
C THR A 118 -35.71 -1.72 -24.98
N ASN A 119 -35.15 -2.02 -26.15
CA ASN A 119 -35.91 -2.26 -27.38
C ASN A 119 -36.17 -3.75 -27.67
N TYR A 120 -35.45 -4.66 -27.02
CA TYR A 120 -35.61 -6.10 -27.15
C TYR A 120 -35.47 -6.76 -25.79
N LEU A 121 -36.46 -7.57 -25.41
CA LEU A 121 -36.49 -8.37 -24.18
C LEU A 121 -37.10 -9.74 -24.48
N THR A 122 -36.33 -10.80 -24.26
CA THR A 122 -36.89 -12.15 -24.10
C THR A 122 -37.05 -12.40 -22.61
N TYR A 123 -38.24 -12.84 -22.17
CA TYR A 123 -38.52 -13.17 -20.78
C TYR A 123 -39.20 -14.54 -20.71
N ASN A 124 -38.76 -15.43 -19.81
CA ASN A 124 -39.47 -16.69 -19.54
C ASN A 124 -40.33 -16.56 -18.28
N LEU A 125 -41.66 -16.67 -18.42
CA LEU A 125 -42.63 -16.51 -17.33
C LEU A 125 -42.59 -17.65 -16.31
N ARG A 126 -41.96 -18.80 -16.61
CA ARG A 126 -41.85 -19.96 -15.73
C ARG A 126 -40.60 -19.90 -14.84
N SER A 127 -39.44 -19.57 -15.42
CA SER A 127 -38.18 -19.45 -14.67
C SER A 127 -37.93 -18.04 -14.11
N GLN A 128 -38.77 -17.06 -14.47
CA GLN A 128 -38.65 -15.65 -14.11
C GLN A 128 -37.28 -15.05 -14.48
N GLN A 129 -36.91 -15.27 -15.73
CA GLN A 129 -35.62 -14.90 -16.30
C GLN A 129 -35.82 -13.94 -17.48
N GLY A 130 -35.29 -12.72 -17.35
CA GLY A 130 -35.27 -11.71 -18.40
C GLY A 130 -33.90 -11.64 -19.09
N THR A 131 -33.87 -11.46 -20.41
CA THR A 131 -32.64 -11.25 -21.20
C THR A 131 -32.87 -10.14 -22.21
N TYR A 132 -32.08 -9.07 -22.16
CA TYR A 132 -32.16 -7.98 -23.15
C TYR A 132 -30.96 -7.96 -24.09
N THR A 133 -31.19 -7.51 -25.32
CA THR A 133 -30.17 -7.32 -26.36
C THR A 133 -30.35 -5.98 -27.09
N GLY A 134 -29.37 -5.57 -27.89
CA GLY A 134 -29.39 -4.27 -28.59
C GLY A 134 -29.18 -3.05 -27.68
N GLY A 135 -29.03 -3.26 -26.37
CA GLY A 135 -28.78 -2.24 -25.37
C GLY A 135 -29.99 -1.93 -24.48
N GLY A 136 -29.76 -2.03 -23.18
CA GLY A 136 -30.73 -1.68 -22.14
C GLY A 136 -30.19 -0.65 -21.14
N ARG A 137 -31.09 -0.17 -20.28
CA ARG A 137 -30.85 0.74 -19.16
C ARG A 137 -31.68 0.26 -17.96
N ILE A 138 -31.03 -0.05 -16.85
CA ILE A 138 -31.66 -0.36 -15.57
C ILE A 138 -31.46 0.82 -14.62
N VAL A 139 -32.53 1.20 -13.91
CA VAL A 139 -32.48 2.15 -12.79
C VAL A 139 -32.96 1.42 -11.54
N GLY A 140 -32.14 1.38 -10.50
CA GLY A 140 -32.51 0.91 -9.16
C GLY A 140 -32.54 2.05 -8.15
N GLN A 141 -32.38 1.72 -6.86
CA GLN A 141 -32.27 2.68 -5.76
C GLN A 141 -30.95 3.48 -5.82
N GLY A 142 -30.90 4.54 -6.64
CA GLY A 142 -29.78 5.47 -6.75
C GLY A 142 -28.70 5.09 -7.77
N ASP A 143 -28.70 3.87 -8.30
CA ASP A 143 -27.78 3.40 -9.33
C ASP A 143 -28.47 3.29 -10.70
N THR A 144 -27.83 3.83 -11.74
CA THR A 144 -28.22 3.63 -13.15
C THR A 144 -27.16 2.79 -13.86
N ILE A 145 -27.54 1.63 -14.38
CA ILE A 145 -26.67 0.70 -15.10
C ILE A 145 -27.08 0.63 -16.57
N THR A 146 -26.11 0.64 -17.48
CA THR A 146 -26.36 0.43 -18.92
C THR A 146 -25.35 -0.55 -19.52
N SER A 147 -25.80 -1.46 -20.38
CA SER A 147 -24.94 -2.42 -21.10
C SER A 147 -25.56 -2.79 -22.46
N GLN A 148 -24.81 -3.43 -23.35
CA GLN A 148 -25.38 -3.94 -24.61
C GLN A 148 -26.26 -5.19 -24.40
N ARG A 149 -25.92 -6.05 -23.44
CA ARG A 149 -26.66 -7.26 -23.07
C ARG A 149 -26.72 -7.39 -21.55
N ALA A 150 -27.82 -7.90 -21.02
CA ALA A 150 -27.84 -8.44 -19.66
C ALA A 150 -28.85 -9.58 -19.52
N TYR A 151 -28.61 -10.40 -18.50
CA TYR A 151 -29.48 -11.45 -17.99
C TYR A 151 -29.92 -11.07 -16.57
N TYR A 152 -31.20 -11.26 -16.25
CA TYR A 152 -31.78 -10.92 -14.95
C TYR A 152 -32.57 -12.11 -14.38
N PHE A 153 -32.36 -12.39 -13.10
CA PHE A 153 -32.96 -13.49 -12.37
C PHE A 153 -33.83 -12.92 -11.25
N GLU A 154 -35.16 -12.92 -11.43
CA GLU A 154 -36.09 -12.25 -10.51
C GLU A 154 -36.08 -12.86 -9.10
N ASN A 155 -35.84 -14.18 -9.01
CA ASN A 155 -35.81 -14.94 -7.76
C ASN A 155 -34.59 -14.62 -6.87
N THR A 156 -33.41 -14.36 -7.46
CA THR A 156 -32.19 -14.04 -6.69
C THR A 156 -31.84 -12.56 -6.71
N LYS A 157 -32.56 -11.77 -7.53
CA LYS A 157 -32.34 -10.34 -7.80
C LYS A 157 -30.97 -10.05 -8.44
N ASP A 158 -30.29 -11.06 -8.99
CA ASP A 158 -29.02 -10.90 -9.72
C ASP A 158 -29.23 -10.45 -11.17
N ALA A 159 -28.36 -9.53 -11.60
CA ALA A 159 -28.22 -9.08 -12.97
C ALA A 159 -26.78 -9.28 -13.46
N TYR A 160 -26.61 -10.00 -14.57
CA TYR A 160 -25.33 -10.19 -15.24
C TYR A 160 -25.27 -9.31 -16.48
N PHE A 161 -24.41 -8.29 -16.47
CA PHE A 161 -24.24 -7.30 -17.52
C PHE A 161 -22.97 -7.59 -18.32
N ASN A 162 -23.09 -7.61 -19.65
CA ASN A 162 -21.99 -7.88 -20.57
C ASN A 162 -21.93 -6.81 -21.68
N ASN A 163 -20.72 -6.61 -22.20
CA ASN A 163 -20.36 -5.72 -23.30
C ASN A 163 -20.66 -4.24 -23.03
N LYS A 164 -19.60 -3.45 -22.79
CA LYS A 164 -19.65 -2.00 -22.51
C LYS A 164 -20.62 -1.64 -21.38
N VAL A 165 -20.36 -2.13 -20.17
CA VAL A 165 -21.14 -1.82 -18.97
C VAL A 165 -20.70 -0.46 -18.41
N VAL A 166 -21.68 0.40 -18.11
CA VAL A 166 -21.48 1.67 -17.40
C VAL A 166 -22.45 1.74 -16.23
N VAL A 167 -21.93 1.84 -15.01
CA VAL A 167 -22.70 2.13 -13.79
C VAL A 167 -22.51 3.60 -13.44
N ARG A 168 -23.58 4.30 -13.09
CA ARG A 168 -23.56 5.69 -12.62
C ARG A 168 -24.27 5.79 -11.29
N ASN A 169 -23.55 6.26 -10.29
CA ASN A 169 -23.98 6.56 -8.94
C ASN A 169 -23.84 8.08 -8.70
N GLU A 170 -24.39 8.60 -7.60
CA GLU A 170 -24.18 9.99 -7.17
C GLU A 170 -22.68 10.31 -6.96
N SER A 171 -21.90 9.33 -6.49
CA SER A 171 -20.50 9.49 -6.07
C SER A 171 -19.45 9.03 -7.09
N THR A 172 -19.77 8.02 -7.91
CA THR A 172 -18.81 7.35 -8.80
C THR A 172 -19.42 6.98 -10.15
N ILE A 173 -18.57 6.78 -11.16
CA ILE A 173 -18.90 6.19 -12.46
C ILE A 173 -17.98 5.00 -12.70
N ILE A 174 -18.55 3.84 -13.04
CA ILE A 174 -17.81 2.59 -13.27
C ILE A 174 -17.91 2.20 -14.74
N TYR A 175 -16.79 1.87 -15.35
CA TYR A 175 -16.66 1.35 -16.72
C TYR A 175 -16.05 -0.04 -16.65
N THR A 176 -16.72 -1.04 -17.23
CA THR A 176 -16.24 -2.43 -17.27
C THR A 176 -16.86 -3.18 -18.45
N ASP A 177 -16.27 -4.29 -18.86
CA ASP A 177 -16.90 -5.14 -19.88
C ASP A 177 -17.96 -6.08 -19.30
N SER A 178 -17.70 -6.69 -18.14
CA SER A 178 -18.47 -7.82 -17.63
C SER A 178 -18.60 -7.76 -16.10
N MET A 179 -19.84 -7.71 -15.60
CA MET A 179 -20.18 -7.44 -14.21
C MET A 179 -21.43 -8.22 -13.77
N GLN A 180 -21.40 -8.83 -12.58
CA GLN A 180 -22.62 -9.23 -11.86
C GLN A 180 -22.98 -8.11 -10.88
N TYR A 181 -24.27 -7.82 -10.72
CA TYR A 181 -24.77 -6.91 -9.71
C TYR A 181 -26.03 -7.46 -9.07
N ASN A 182 -26.05 -7.54 -7.74
CA ASN A 182 -27.27 -7.91 -7.03
C ASN A 182 -28.12 -6.66 -6.76
N THR A 183 -29.33 -6.62 -7.30
CA THR A 183 -30.21 -5.44 -7.23
C THR A 183 -30.85 -5.22 -5.86
N MET A 184 -30.80 -6.21 -4.96
CA MET A 184 -31.29 -6.10 -3.58
C MET A 184 -30.19 -5.62 -2.61
N TYR A 185 -29.03 -6.27 -2.62
CA TYR A 185 -27.92 -5.93 -1.70
C TYR A 185 -26.98 -4.83 -2.23
N ARG A 186 -27.11 -4.48 -3.52
CA ARG A 186 -26.34 -3.45 -4.22
C ARG A 186 -24.83 -3.73 -4.31
N ASP A 187 -24.47 -5.01 -4.28
CA ASP A 187 -23.10 -5.50 -4.52
C ASP A 187 -22.82 -5.65 -6.03
N ALA A 188 -21.79 -4.95 -6.50
CA ALA A 188 -21.19 -5.16 -7.82
C ALA A 188 -19.97 -6.09 -7.73
N PHE A 189 -19.86 -7.04 -8.66
CA PHE A 189 -18.75 -7.97 -8.81
C PHE A 189 -18.13 -7.81 -10.20
N PHE A 190 -16.82 -7.59 -10.26
CA PHE A 190 -16.08 -7.32 -11.49
C PHE A 190 -15.22 -8.53 -11.89
N PHE A 191 -15.31 -8.93 -13.16
CA PHE A 191 -14.65 -10.14 -13.69
C PHE A 191 -13.64 -9.86 -14.82
N GLY A 192 -13.39 -8.59 -15.14
CA GLY A 192 -12.43 -8.15 -16.15
C GLY A 192 -12.00 -6.70 -15.94
N PRO A 193 -11.23 -6.13 -16.89
CA PRO A 193 -10.76 -4.74 -16.83
C PRO A 193 -11.87 -3.78 -16.46
N THR A 194 -11.66 -3.04 -15.37
CA THR A 194 -12.65 -2.19 -14.73
C THR A 194 -11.98 -0.89 -14.29
N THR A 195 -12.66 0.24 -14.50
CA THR A 195 -12.21 1.57 -14.09
C THR A 195 -13.33 2.26 -13.34
N ILE A 196 -13.06 2.65 -12.10
CA ILE A 196 -13.95 3.37 -11.20
C ILE A 196 -13.41 4.80 -11.09
N ASN A 197 -14.14 5.76 -11.64
CA ASN A 197 -13.86 7.18 -11.48
C ASN A 197 -14.72 7.74 -10.35
N GLY A 198 -14.10 8.34 -9.35
CA GLY A 198 -14.75 9.26 -8.42
C GLY A 198 -15.01 10.62 -9.07
N ARG A 199 -15.80 11.46 -8.39
CA ARG A 199 -16.18 12.79 -8.92
C ARG A 199 -15.26 13.93 -8.47
N LYS A 200 -14.31 13.72 -7.55
CA LYS A 200 -13.31 14.72 -7.14
C LYS A 200 -12.01 14.63 -7.95
N GLY A 201 -11.84 13.56 -8.75
CA GLY A 201 -10.63 13.29 -9.54
C GLY A 201 -9.93 11.97 -9.19
N GLU A 202 -10.52 11.18 -8.30
CA GLU A 202 -10.07 9.84 -7.95
C GLU A 202 -10.30 8.89 -9.13
N LYS A 203 -9.31 8.06 -9.47
CA LYS A 203 -9.46 7.00 -10.49
C LYS A 203 -8.77 5.72 -10.03
N LEU A 204 -9.54 4.64 -9.96
CA LEU A 204 -9.07 3.30 -9.66
C LEU A 204 -9.25 2.39 -10.88
N TYR A 205 -8.22 1.61 -11.21
CA TYR A 205 -8.31 0.47 -12.10
C TYR A 205 -8.19 -0.85 -11.31
N THR A 206 -8.89 -1.89 -11.77
CA THR A 206 -8.77 -3.28 -11.29
C THR A 206 -9.23 -4.26 -12.38
N GLU A 207 -8.88 -5.54 -12.24
CA GLU A 207 -9.45 -6.63 -13.07
C GLU A 207 -10.34 -7.61 -12.30
N LYS A 208 -10.35 -7.53 -10.96
CA LYS A 208 -11.18 -8.41 -10.13
C LYS A 208 -11.45 -7.77 -8.77
N GLY A 209 -12.72 -7.57 -8.45
CA GLY A 209 -13.11 -7.03 -7.15
C GLY A 209 -14.60 -7.00 -6.90
N THR A 210 -14.96 -6.52 -5.72
CA THR A 210 -16.34 -6.24 -5.31
C THR A 210 -16.46 -4.81 -4.82
N TYR A 211 -17.63 -4.20 -5.03
CA TYR A 211 -17.96 -2.86 -4.54
C TYR A 211 -19.45 -2.80 -4.18
N ASN A 212 -19.75 -2.51 -2.92
CA ASN A 212 -21.12 -2.28 -2.48
C ASN A 212 -21.48 -0.80 -2.66
N THR A 213 -22.46 -0.49 -3.53
CA THR A 213 -22.81 0.90 -3.87
C THR A 213 -23.66 1.61 -2.80
N ALA A 214 -24.18 0.87 -1.80
CA ALA A 214 -24.93 1.42 -0.67
C ALA A 214 -24.00 1.83 0.49
N PHE A 215 -23.13 0.92 0.92
CA PHE A 215 -22.19 1.16 2.04
C PHE A 215 -20.87 1.82 1.60
N GLY A 216 -20.54 1.81 0.30
CA GLY A 216 -19.29 2.38 -0.21
C GLY A 216 -18.03 1.58 0.14
N VAL A 217 -18.20 0.30 0.49
CA VAL A 217 -17.12 -0.64 0.85
C VAL A 217 -16.65 -1.39 -0.38
N ALA A 218 -15.32 -1.51 -0.55
CA ALA A 218 -14.71 -2.01 -1.78
C ALA A 218 -13.52 -2.97 -1.51
N LYS A 219 -13.36 -3.99 -2.36
CA LYS A 219 -12.29 -5.00 -2.27
C LYS A 219 -11.77 -5.36 -3.67
N PHE A 220 -10.50 -5.14 -3.94
CA PHE A 220 -9.87 -5.30 -5.25
C PHE A 220 -8.65 -6.22 -5.16
N ASN A 221 -8.44 -7.10 -6.15
CA ASN A 221 -7.61 -8.29 -5.98
C ASN A 221 -6.75 -8.65 -7.23
N LYS A 222 -6.70 -7.79 -8.26
CA LYS A 222 -5.91 -8.05 -9.47
C LYS A 222 -5.55 -6.76 -10.21
N ASN A 223 -4.25 -6.58 -10.49
CA ASN A 223 -3.68 -5.49 -11.29
C ASN A 223 -4.14 -4.10 -10.82
N ASN A 224 -4.31 -3.90 -9.52
CA ASN A 224 -4.97 -2.70 -8.99
C ASN A 224 -4.05 -1.48 -9.06
N LEU A 225 -4.57 -0.35 -9.54
CA LEU A 225 -3.89 0.95 -9.49
C LEU A 225 -4.89 2.05 -9.13
N TYR A 226 -4.72 2.66 -7.95
CA TYR A 226 -5.39 3.89 -7.56
C TYR A 226 -4.55 5.11 -7.96
N THR A 227 -5.22 6.17 -8.40
CA THR A 227 -4.62 7.43 -8.83
C THR A 227 -5.47 8.63 -8.38
N GLU A 228 -4.80 9.70 -7.93
CA GLU A 228 -5.44 10.94 -7.48
C GLU A 228 -4.45 12.11 -7.65
N GLY A 229 -4.61 12.91 -8.71
CA GLY A 229 -3.71 14.02 -9.01
C GLY A 229 -2.25 13.56 -9.18
N SER A 230 -1.39 13.92 -8.22
CA SER A 230 0.03 13.53 -8.20
C SER A 230 0.29 12.14 -7.63
N ARG A 231 -0.72 11.48 -7.04
CA ARG A 231 -0.58 10.27 -6.21
C ARG A 231 -0.98 9.00 -6.95
N PHE A 232 -0.19 7.96 -6.74
CA PHE A 232 -0.35 6.63 -7.32
C PHE A 232 -0.17 5.58 -6.22
N LEU A 233 -1.06 4.59 -6.16
CA LEU A 233 -0.98 3.46 -5.22
C LEU A 233 -1.27 2.14 -5.94
N LYS A 234 -0.29 1.23 -5.92
CA LYS A 234 -0.40 -0.15 -6.41
C LYS A 234 -0.26 -1.13 -5.25
N GLY A 235 -0.87 -2.30 -5.39
CA GLY A 235 -0.73 -3.47 -4.49
C GLY A 235 -1.55 -4.65 -5.01
N ASP A 236 -1.20 -5.89 -4.64
CA ASP A 236 -1.89 -7.11 -5.12
C ASP A 236 -3.36 -7.12 -4.72
N SER A 237 -3.67 -6.58 -3.54
CA SER A 237 -5.04 -6.35 -3.09
C SER A 237 -5.20 -4.98 -2.44
N LEU A 238 -6.34 -4.33 -2.67
CA LEU A 238 -6.74 -3.07 -2.06
C LEU A 238 -8.09 -3.22 -1.37
N PHE A 239 -8.25 -2.60 -0.22
CA PHE A 239 -9.52 -2.43 0.50
C PHE A 239 -9.80 -0.93 0.67
N TYR A 240 -11.08 -0.54 0.62
CA TYR A 240 -11.50 0.83 0.94
C TYR A 240 -12.87 0.81 1.64
N ASP A 241 -12.99 1.61 2.70
CA ASP A 241 -14.27 1.97 3.32
C ASP A 241 -14.45 3.50 3.25
N ARG A 242 -15.46 3.92 2.49
CA ARG A 242 -15.86 5.31 2.34
C ARG A 242 -16.25 5.97 3.65
N ASN A 243 -16.89 5.26 4.59
CA ASN A 243 -17.49 5.88 5.76
C ASN A 243 -16.45 6.31 6.79
N THR A 244 -15.32 5.60 6.84
CA THR A 244 -14.16 5.94 7.68
C THR A 244 -13.04 6.66 6.91
N GLY A 245 -13.11 6.73 5.58
CA GLY A 245 -12.02 7.24 4.74
C GLY A 245 -10.76 6.37 4.78
N LEU A 246 -10.92 5.08 5.11
CA LEU A 246 -9.85 4.11 5.29
C LEU A 246 -9.54 3.40 3.96
N GLY A 247 -8.30 3.52 3.51
CA GLY A 247 -7.73 2.68 2.45
C GLY A 247 -6.67 1.72 3.02
N GLU A 248 -6.65 0.47 2.55
CA GLU A 248 -5.59 -0.48 2.86
C GLU A 248 -5.07 -1.15 1.58
N ALA A 249 -3.78 -1.46 1.55
CA ALA A 249 -3.09 -2.12 0.45
C ALA A 249 -2.26 -3.29 0.99
N PHE A 250 -2.30 -4.42 0.31
CA PHE A 250 -1.69 -5.67 0.73
C PHE A 250 -0.84 -6.26 -0.41
N ARG A 251 0.40 -6.59 -0.07
CA ARG A 251 1.49 -7.15 -0.91
C ARG A 251 1.90 -6.30 -2.10
N ASN A 252 3.20 -6.29 -2.38
CA ASN A 252 3.81 -5.50 -3.46
C ASN A 252 3.34 -4.02 -3.44
N VAL A 253 3.13 -3.47 -2.24
CA VAL A 253 2.55 -2.13 -2.07
C VAL A 253 3.57 -1.11 -2.55
N LEU A 254 3.13 -0.20 -3.42
CA LEU A 254 3.94 0.89 -3.94
C LEU A 254 3.09 2.17 -3.97
N PHE A 255 3.47 3.13 -3.14
CA PHE A 255 2.94 4.49 -3.13
C PHE A 255 3.94 5.46 -3.76
N VAL A 256 3.48 6.33 -4.65
CA VAL A 256 4.28 7.39 -5.30
C VAL A 256 3.49 8.69 -5.28
N ASP A 257 4.08 9.76 -4.74
CA ASP A 257 3.61 11.14 -4.90
C ASP A 257 4.61 11.91 -5.77
N THR A 258 4.20 12.19 -7.00
CA THR A 258 5.04 12.84 -8.04
C THR A 258 5.31 14.32 -7.76
N LEU A 259 4.53 14.95 -6.87
CA LEU A 259 4.69 16.35 -6.46
C LEU A 259 5.70 16.47 -5.31
N ASP A 260 5.53 15.65 -4.26
CA ASP A 260 6.42 15.61 -3.10
C ASP A 260 7.77 14.91 -3.37
N LYS A 261 7.96 14.33 -4.57
CA LYS A 261 9.04 13.38 -4.92
C LYS A 261 9.18 12.28 -3.87
N PHE A 262 8.06 11.81 -3.32
CA PHE A 262 8.01 10.84 -2.23
C PHE A 262 7.55 9.48 -2.75
N TYR A 263 8.31 8.42 -2.47
CA TYR A 263 7.95 7.06 -2.89
C TYR A 263 8.32 6.05 -1.81
N ALA A 264 7.35 5.21 -1.48
CA ALA A 264 7.41 4.22 -0.41
C ALA A 264 6.83 2.87 -0.89
N SER A 265 7.50 1.77 -0.54
CA SER A 265 7.03 0.41 -0.83
C SER A 265 7.01 -0.47 0.43
N GLY A 266 6.26 -1.56 0.43
CA GLY A 266 6.20 -2.54 1.53
C GLY A 266 5.18 -3.66 1.27
N GLU A 267 4.94 -4.55 2.23
CA GLU A 267 3.92 -5.62 2.07
C GLU A 267 2.55 -5.26 2.69
N TYR A 268 2.47 -4.20 3.51
CA TYR A 268 1.20 -3.64 3.96
C TYR A 268 1.28 -2.11 4.07
N GLY A 269 0.30 -1.43 3.48
CA GLY A 269 0.12 0.01 3.57
C GLY A 269 -1.29 0.38 4.00
N LYS A 270 -1.42 1.36 4.90
CA LYS A 270 -2.68 1.91 5.40
C LYS A 270 -2.73 3.41 5.15
N TYR A 271 -3.84 3.90 4.61
CA TYR A 271 -4.11 5.30 4.35
C TYR A 271 -5.39 5.75 5.08
N LEU A 272 -5.39 6.99 5.58
CA LEU A 272 -6.57 7.61 6.20
C LEU A 272 -6.81 9.00 5.61
N GLU A 273 -7.98 9.21 5.01
CA GLU A 273 -8.35 10.44 4.27
C GLU A 273 -8.40 11.68 5.19
N SER A 274 -8.90 11.55 6.42
CA SER A 274 -9.05 12.66 7.39
C SER A 274 -7.74 13.35 7.73
N ASP A 275 -6.69 12.55 7.87
CA ASP A 275 -5.38 12.94 8.37
C ASP A 275 -4.33 13.02 7.26
N GLN A 276 -4.68 12.58 6.04
CA GLN A 276 -3.76 12.35 4.92
C GLN A 276 -2.50 11.58 5.35
N SER A 277 -2.69 10.59 6.23
CA SER A 277 -1.62 9.82 6.86
C SER A 277 -1.45 8.45 6.20
N ILE A 278 -0.20 8.06 5.97
CA ILE A 278 0.22 6.76 5.43
C ILE A 278 1.02 6.04 6.51
N LEU A 279 0.69 4.78 6.78
CA LEU A 279 1.48 3.85 7.57
C LEU A 279 1.89 2.67 6.68
N MET A 280 3.17 2.31 6.67
CA MET A 280 3.73 1.22 5.89
C MET A 280 4.53 0.30 6.82
N THR A 281 4.28 -1.01 6.74
CA THR A 281 4.98 -2.04 7.54
C THR A 281 5.36 -3.23 6.66
N ASN A 282 6.02 -4.23 7.26
CA ASN A 282 6.50 -5.44 6.61
C ASN A 282 7.44 -5.13 5.42
N LYS A 283 8.73 -4.96 5.73
CA LYS A 283 9.77 -4.45 4.82
C LYS A 283 9.45 -3.08 4.19
N PRO A 284 9.03 -2.06 4.98
CA PRO A 284 8.72 -0.75 4.43
C PRO A 284 10.01 -0.02 4.01
N LEU A 285 10.04 0.49 2.78
CA LEU A 285 11.20 1.17 2.18
C LEU A 285 10.77 2.50 1.56
N ILE A 286 11.30 3.60 2.08
CA ILE A 286 11.30 4.91 1.41
C ILE A 286 12.55 5.01 0.54
N LYS A 287 12.42 5.67 -0.62
CA LYS A 287 13.57 6.17 -1.39
C LYS A 287 13.42 7.68 -1.55
N TYR A 288 14.53 8.39 -1.59
CA TYR A 288 14.61 9.84 -1.77
C TYR A 288 15.77 10.15 -2.72
N VAL A 289 15.48 10.84 -3.81
CA VAL A 289 16.51 11.14 -4.83
C VAL A 289 17.22 12.44 -4.48
N VAL A 290 18.55 12.40 -4.47
CA VAL A 290 19.43 13.52 -4.12
C VAL A 290 20.28 13.86 -5.34
N ARG A 291 20.45 15.16 -5.62
CA ARG A 291 21.43 15.63 -6.62
C ARG A 291 22.81 15.68 -5.98
N THR A 292 23.76 14.92 -6.52
CA THR A 292 25.16 15.03 -6.10
C THR A 292 25.92 15.86 -7.15
N ASP A 293 26.30 17.07 -6.76
CA ASP A 293 27.29 17.87 -7.49
C ASP A 293 28.70 17.31 -7.20
N SER A 294 28.97 16.11 -7.72
CA SER A 294 30.27 15.45 -7.57
C SER A 294 31.32 16.14 -8.44
N THR A 295 32.11 17.04 -7.85
CA THR A 295 33.34 17.58 -8.46
C THR A 295 34.54 16.63 -8.31
N ASP A 296 34.31 15.36 -7.98
CA ASP A 296 35.33 14.33 -7.92
C ASP A 296 35.75 13.90 -9.34
N ASN A 297 36.96 14.30 -9.72
CA ASN A 297 37.67 13.78 -10.89
C ASN A 297 38.33 12.41 -10.60
N SER A 298 37.81 11.64 -9.65
CA SER A 298 38.16 10.23 -9.49
C SER A 298 37.55 9.43 -10.64
N GLN A 299 38.38 8.97 -11.59
CA GLN A 299 38.00 7.99 -12.60
C GLN A 299 37.76 6.63 -11.94
N ASP A 300 36.60 6.45 -11.31
CA ASP A 300 36.15 5.14 -10.86
C ASP A 300 35.11 4.61 -11.86
N SER A 301 35.49 3.55 -12.56
CA SER A 301 34.72 3.01 -13.69
C SER A 301 33.47 2.31 -13.18
N VAL A 302 32.31 2.66 -13.75
CA VAL A 302 31.06 1.95 -13.44
C VAL A 302 31.19 0.51 -13.95
N GLN A 303 31.53 -0.40 -13.05
CA GLN A 303 31.38 -1.83 -13.30
C GLN A 303 29.88 -2.13 -13.38
N LEU A 304 29.36 -2.21 -14.61
CA LEU A 304 28.21 -3.08 -14.88
C LEU A 304 28.59 -4.50 -14.43
N ASP A 305 27.62 -5.27 -13.94
CA ASP A 305 27.81 -6.66 -13.54
C ASP A 305 28.50 -7.48 -14.65
N THR A 306 29.82 -7.65 -14.52
CA THR A 306 30.59 -8.54 -15.38
C THR A 306 30.23 -9.97 -15.04
N VAL A 307 29.26 -10.51 -15.80
CA VAL A 307 28.98 -11.95 -15.89
C VAL A 307 30.31 -12.68 -15.95
N ASN A 308 30.60 -13.54 -14.97
CA ASN A 308 31.93 -14.09 -14.80
C ASN A 308 32.31 -15.01 -15.99
N ARG A 309 33.08 -14.46 -16.94
CA ARG A 309 33.42 -15.08 -18.23
C ARG A 309 34.35 -16.30 -18.08
N GLU A 310 34.98 -16.49 -16.92
CA GLU A 310 36.00 -17.53 -16.71
C GLU A 310 35.42 -18.96 -16.69
N ASN A 311 34.13 -19.12 -16.38
CA ASN A 311 33.44 -20.42 -16.29
C ASN A 311 32.53 -20.75 -17.50
N LEU A 312 32.61 -20.00 -18.61
CA LEU A 312 31.76 -20.19 -19.79
C LEU A 312 32.48 -20.94 -20.91
N SER A 313 31.77 -21.84 -21.62
CA SER A 313 32.37 -22.54 -22.75
C SER A 313 32.61 -21.60 -23.95
N ARG A 314 33.57 -21.95 -24.81
CA ARG A 314 33.82 -21.25 -26.10
C ARG A 314 32.56 -21.13 -27.00
N ARG A 315 31.52 -21.95 -26.77
CA ARG A 315 30.26 -21.92 -27.54
C ARG A 315 29.23 -20.94 -26.95
N GLU A 316 29.37 -20.59 -25.68
CA GLU A 316 28.49 -19.64 -24.98
C GLU A 316 29.05 -18.22 -25.03
N LEU A 317 30.36 -18.03 -24.85
CA LEU A 317 31.06 -16.78 -25.14
C LEU A 317 30.71 -16.24 -26.54
N ARG A 318 30.84 -17.09 -27.56
CA ARG A 318 30.52 -16.77 -28.96
C ARG A 318 29.01 -16.60 -29.24
N ARG A 319 28.14 -16.90 -28.28
CA ARG A 319 26.69 -16.58 -28.33
C ARG A 319 26.39 -15.23 -27.65
N LEU A 320 27.09 -14.93 -26.55
CA LEU A 320 27.00 -13.64 -25.86
C LEU A 320 27.55 -12.51 -26.75
N GLU A 321 28.74 -12.69 -27.32
CA GLU A 321 29.35 -11.74 -28.27
C GLU A 321 28.40 -11.44 -29.45
N LYS A 322 27.75 -12.47 -30.00
CA LYS A 322 26.79 -12.33 -31.11
C LYS A 322 25.40 -11.83 -30.68
N ALA A 323 25.13 -11.72 -29.39
CA ALA A 323 23.96 -11.04 -28.84
C ALA A 323 24.26 -9.56 -28.56
N GLU A 324 25.42 -9.26 -27.96
CA GLU A 324 25.95 -7.90 -27.76
C GLU A 324 26.11 -7.16 -29.10
N GLU A 325 26.65 -7.82 -30.13
CA GLU A 325 26.77 -7.31 -31.50
C GLU A 325 25.39 -6.90 -32.06
N LYS A 326 24.37 -7.76 -31.89
CA LYS A 326 22.99 -7.48 -32.33
C LYS A 326 22.25 -6.42 -31.53
N GLU A 327 22.57 -6.24 -30.26
CA GLU A 327 22.03 -5.12 -29.47
C GLU A 327 22.67 -3.80 -29.92
N ARG A 328 23.97 -3.79 -30.24
CA ARG A 328 24.66 -2.62 -30.79
C ARG A 328 24.12 -2.22 -32.17
N GLU A 329 23.92 -3.18 -33.08
CA GLU A 329 23.29 -2.93 -34.39
C GLU A 329 21.92 -2.24 -34.23
N LYS A 330 21.05 -2.78 -33.35
CA LYS A 330 19.73 -2.20 -33.07
C LYS A 330 19.78 -0.81 -32.43
N LEU A 331 20.75 -0.57 -31.55
CA LEU A 331 20.92 0.74 -30.92
C LEU A 331 21.36 1.79 -31.94
N GLU A 332 22.31 1.45 -32.83
CA GLU A 332 22.66 2.33 -33.95
C GLU A 332 21.47 2.57 -34.90
N GLU A 333 20.69 1.55 -35.22
CA GLU A 333 19.52 1.66 -36.10
C GLU A 333 18.45 2.59 -35.49
N ALA A 334 18.16 2.44 -34.19
CA ALA A 334 17.25 3.32 -33.46
C ALA A 334 17.77 4.76 -33.26
N GLU A 335 19.09 4.97 -33.21
CA GLU A 335 19.66 6.34 -33.26
C GLU A 335 19.59 6.95 -34.66
N LYS A 336 19.79 6.15 -35.71
CA LYS A 336 19.64 6.59 -37.12
C LYS A 336 18.19 6.98 -37.43
N GLU A 337 17.20 6.24 -36.94
CA GLU A 337 15.78 6.65 -37.03
C GLU A 337 15.50 7.99 -36.32
N LYS A 338 15.94 8.15 -35.07
CA LYS A 338 15.76 9.42 -34.33
C LYS A 338 16.44 10.61 -35.02
N GLN A 339 17.63 10.40 -35.58
CA GLN A 339 18.30 11.44 -36.37
C GLN A 339 17.61 11.74 -37.70
N ALA A 340 16.83 10.81 -38.26
CA ALA A 340 16.00 11.05 -39.44
C ALA A 340 14.72 11.83 -39.08
N GLU A 341 14.03 11.49 -37.98
CA GLU A 341 12.89 12.27 -37.47
C GLU A 341 13.29 13.73 -37.19
N LEU A 342 14.42 13.94 -36.50
CA LEU A 342 14.93 15.28 -36.18
C LEU A 342 15.30 16.11 -37.42
N LYS A 343 15.68 15.47 -38.54
CA LYS A 343 16.00 16.15 -39.81
C LYS A 343 14.75 16.52 -40.61
N ASN A 344 13.66 15.76 -40.49
CA ASN A 344 12.40 16.04 -41.19
C ASN A 344 11.57 17.15 -40.52
N ALA A 345 11.90 17.56 -39.29
CA ALA A 345 11.09 18.48 -38.49
C ALA A 345 11.39 19.99 -38.68
N ALA A 346 12.35 20.38 -39.54
CA ALA A 346 12.93 21.72 -39.48
C ALA A 346 13.14 22.45 -40.83
N ILE A 347 12.10 23.04 -41.41
CA ILE A 347 12.23 24.13 -42.40
C ILE A 347 11.19 25.25 -42.19
N LYS A 348 11.61 26.36 -41.57
CA LYS A 348 11.49 27.74 -42.11
C LYS A 348 12.17 28.74 -41.17
N PRO A 349 13.12 29.58 -41.65
CA PRO A 349 13.80 30.57 -40.82
C PRO A 349 13.14 31.96 -40.90
N VAL A 350 13.19 32.71 -39.79
CA VAL A 350 13.16 34.19 -39.75
C VAL A 350 14.22 34.65 -38.73
N GLU A 351 14.67 35.87 -38.91
CA GLU A 351 15.93 36.50 -38.49
C GLU A 351 16.28 36.56 -36.98
N THR A 352 17.52 37.00 -36.77
CA THR A 352 18.28 37.06 -35.51
C THR A 352 17.75 38.06 -34.48
N ASP A 353 17.88 37.71 -33.19
CA ASP A 353 18.62 38.58 -32.26
C ASP A 353 19.39 37.75 -31.21
N SER A 354 20.23 38.40 -30.42
CA SER A 354 21.35 37.82 -29.69
C SER A 354 20.95 37.21 -28.35
N ILE A 355 21.19 35.90 -28.18
CA ILE A 355 21.10 35.20 -26.88
C ILE A 355 22.40 34.43 -26.66
N ALA A 356 22.96 34.54 -25.45
CA ALA A 356 24.18 33.86 -25.03
C ALA A 356 24.05 32.32 -25.13
N PRO A 357 25.16 31.57 -25.35
CA PRO A 357 25.11 30.12 -25.39
C PRO A 357 24.49 29.57 -24.10
N PRO A 358 23.59 28.56 -24.18
CA PRO A 358 22.92 28.03 -22.99
C PRO A 358 23.95 27.46 -22.02
N PRO A 359 23.76 27.61 -20.70
CA PRO A 359 24.72 27.13 -19.70
C PRO A 359 24.94 25.63 -19.89
N VAL A 360 26.22 25.24 -19.93
CA VAL A 360 26.64 23.85 -20.11
C VAL A 360 25.93 22.99 -19.06
N ARG A 361 25.14 22.02 -19.51
CA ARG A 361 24.48 21.07 -18.60
C ARG A 361 25.55 20.22 -17.92
N GLN A 362 25.91 20.62 -16.70
CA GLN A 362 26.66 19.76 -15.80
C GLN A 362 25.81 18.51 -15.55
N ASN A 363 26.33 17.34 -15.93
CA ASN A 363 25.68 16.05 -15.68
C ASN A 363 25.85 15.70 -14.19
N SER A 364 25.09 16.36 -13.32
CA SER A 364 25.05 16.08 -11.88
C SER A 364 24.72 14.60 -11.66
N LYS A 365 25.58 13.87 -10.96
CA LYS A 365 25.38 12.45 -10.66
C LYS A 365 24.17 12.33 -9.75
N ILE A 366 23.11 11.68 -10.23
CA ILE A 366 21.90 11.45 -9.42
C ILE A 366 22.22 10.31 -8.46
N ASP A 367 22.08 10.56 -7.16
CA ASP A 367 22.20 9.55 -6.11
C ASP A 367 20.82 9.31 -5.47
N THR A 368 20.65 8.18 -4.77
CA THR A 368 19.41 7.84 -4.09
C THR A 368 19.70 7.40 -2.68
N ALA A 369 19.15 8.14 -1.72
CA ALA A 369 19.07 7.70 -0.33
C ALA A 369 17.89 6.73 -0.17
N TYR A 370 18.12 5.61 0.50
CA TYR A 370 17.15 4.59 0.82
C TYR A 370 16.99 4.52 2.34
N MET A 371 15.76 4.37 2.86
CA MET A 371 15.48 4.27 4.30
C MET A 371 14.43 3.18 4.58
N THR A 372 14.71 2.31 5.55
CA THR A 372 13.82 1.24 6.04
C THR A 372 13.69 1.29 7.57
N ALA A 373 12.65 0.67 8.12
CA ALA A 373 12.38 0.51 9.56
C ALA A 373 11.43 -0.67 9.81
N ASP A 374 11.09 -0.98 11.07
CA ASP A 374 9.97 -1.90 11.36
C ASP A 374 8.62 -1.26 10.97
N THR A 375 8.49 0.06 11.13
CA THR A 375 7.30 0.84 10.72
C THR A 375 7.69 2.22 10.19
N LEU A 376 7.21 2.57 9.00
CA LEU A 376 7.31 3.91 8.42
C LEU A 376 5.94 4.59 8.45
N PHE A 377 5.87 5.78 9.04
CA PHE A 377 4.67 6.61 9.12
C PHE A 377 4.94 7.96 8.46
N SER A 378 4.02 8.44 7.62
CA SER A 378 4.06 9.78 7.05
C SER A 378 2.70 10.46 7.23
N LYS A 379 2.69 11.76 7.51
CA LYS A 379 1.46 12.56 7.61
C LYS A 379 1.67 13.91 6.95
N VAL A 380 0.64 14.40 6.27
CA VAL A 380 0.56 15.78 5.78
C VAL A 380 -0.14 16.64 6.84
N ILE A 381 0.43 17.80 7.17
CA ILE A 381 -0.10 18.78 8.12
C ILE A 381 0.02 20.20 7.56
N PHE A 382 -0.65 21.19 8.17
CA PHE A 382 -0.42 22.59 7.83
C PHE A 382 0.92 23.05 8.38
N VAL A 383 1.60 23.97 7.67
CA VAL A 383 2.91 24.49 8.12
C VAL A 383 2.81 25.18 9.48
N ARG A 384 1.73 25.91 9.75
CA ARG A 384 1.48 26.55 11.06
C ARG A 384 1.36 25.57 12.24
N ASP A 385 1.01 24.31 11.97
CA ASP A 385 0.88 23.26 12.97
C ASP A 385 2.24 22.56 13.23
N TYR A 386 3.23 22.80 12.35
CA TYR A 386 4.59 22.30 12.48
C TYR A 386 5.39 23.13 13.50
N ARG A 387 6.15 22.44 14.36
CA ARG A 387 7.09 23.09 15.29
C ARG A 387 8.52 22.84 14.79
N PRO A 388 9.12 23.78 14.05
CA PRO A 388 10.51 23.63 13.59
C PRO A 388 11.47 23.64 14.76
N LEU A 389 12.51 22.81 14.65
CA LEU A 389 13.61 22.83 15.61
C LEU A 389 14.72 23.71 15.07
N ASP A 390 14.82 24.93 15.60
CA ASP A 390 16.00 25.78 15.43
C ASP A 390 17.04 25.39 16.48
N LEU A 391 18.20 24.89 16.01
CA LEU A 391 19.32 24.49 16.86
C LEU A 391 20.24 25.66 17.24
N LYS A 392 20.06 26.85 16.64
CA LYS A 392 20.82 28.09 16.93
C LYS A 392 22.35 27.92 16.87
N LEU A 393 22.81 27.11 15.93
CA LEU A 393 24.23 26.77 15.76
C LEU A 393 24.99 27.93 15.10
N ASP A 394 25.90 28.56 15.85
CA ASP A 394 26.83 29.56 15.31
C ASP A 394 28.00 28.89 14.57
N ARG A 395 28.20 29.25 13.29
CA ARG A 395 29.33 28.78 12.47
C ARG A 395 30.71 29.17 13.02
N ASN A 396 30.81 30.06 14.01
CA ASN A 396 32.06 30.38 14.72
C ASN A 396 32.23 29.64 16.07
N GLY A 397 31.24 28.83 16.45
CA GLY A 397 31.24 27.93 17.61
C GLY A 397 30.54 28.47 18.85
N GLY A 398 30.01 29.70 18.82
CA GLY A 398 29.33 30.35 19.94
C GLY A 398 30.24 30.56 21.16
N GLN A 399 29.61 30.94 22.28
CA GLN A 399 30.28 30.96 23.59
C GLN A 399 30.61 29.53 24.05
N LEU A 400 31.57 29.36 24.97
CA LEU A 400 31.72 28.08 25.66
C LEU A 400 30.56 27.91 26.64
N GLU A 401 30.05 26.68 26.74
CA GLU A 401 29.12 26.31 27.81
C GLU A 401 29.89 26.22 29.13
N ASP A 402 29.77 27.25 29.97
CA ASP A 402 30.13 27.18 31.38
C ASP A 402 29.18 26.20 32.10
N THR A 403 29.46 24.90 31.98
CA THR A 403 28.89 23.94 32.91
C THR A 403 29.53 24.16 34.27
N THR A 404 28.83 24.91 35.11
CA THR A 404 29.03 24.91 36.56
C THR A 404 29.14 23.46 37.03
N GLU A 405 30.32 23.10 37.54
CA GLU A 405 30.48 21.87 38.31
C GLU A 405 29.55 22.03 39.53
N VAL A 406 28.41 21.32 39.52
CA VAL A 406 27.52 21.26 40.69
C VAL A 406 28.26 20.42 41.70
N ASP A 407 28.89 21.12 42.65
CA ASP A 407 29.63 20.54 43.75
C ASP A 407 28.66 19.81 44.69
N TYR A 408 28.42 18.53 44.39
CA TYR A 408 27.82 17.58 45.32
C TYR A 408 28.89 17.18 46.35
N GLY A 409 29.34 18.15 47.14
CA GLY A 409 30.42 17.99 48.11
C GLY A 409 30.14 16.88 49.12
N ASP A 410 31.19 16.21 49.57
CA ASP A 410 31.11 15.06 50.47
C ASP A 410 30.37 15.41 51.78
N ILE A 411 29.17 14.83 51.98
CA ILE A 411 28.25 15.18 53.08
C ILE A 411 28.61 14.43 54.38
N ASP A 412 29.86 14.59 54.83
CA ASP A 412 30.38 13.99 56.07
C ASP A 412 30.20 14.91 57.29
N GLN A 413 28.97 15.37 57.54
CA GLN A 413 28.53 15.70 58.91
C GLN A 413 27.00 15.76 59.04
N VAL A 414 26.50 15.07 60.08
CA VAL A 414 25.15 15.27 60.64
C VAL A 414 25.26 16.10 61.92
N ASP A 415 24.39 17.10 62.07
CA ASP A 415 24.10 17.70 63.37
C ASP A 415 22.64 18.18 63.46
N LEU A 416 22.17 18.47 64.68
CA LEU A 416 20.74 18.34 65.04
C LEU A 416 20.01 19.66 65.37
N PHE A 417 18.85 19.87 64.71
CA PHE A 417 17.77 20.85 65.06
C PHE A 417 18.19 22.36 65.00
N GLU A 418 17.30 23.37 65.08
CA GLU A 418 15.88 23.43 65.52
C GLU A 418 15.06 24.57 64.85
N THR A 419 13.76 24.31 64.57
CA THR A 419 12.59 25.22 64.38
C THR A 419 12.60 26.52 63.54
N GLY A 420 11.54 26.65 62.70
CA GLY A 420 10.82 27.91 62.40
C GLY A 420 10.91 28.40 60.93
N ASP A 421 9.86 28.93 60.29
CA ASP A 421 8.41 28.90 60.55
C ASP A 421 7.63 29.15 59.22
N SER A 422 6.33 28.81 59.18
CA SER A 422 5.30 29.25 58.22
C SER A 422 5.59 29.08 56.71
N SER A 423 5.11 28.01 56.08
CA SER A 423 3.71 27.78 55.65
C SER A 423 3.33 28.44 54.31
N VAL A 424 3.23 27.60 53.27
CA VAL A 424 2.62 27.92 51.97
C VAL A 424 1.40 27.02 51.80
N VAL A 425 0.26 27.60 51.42
CA VAL A 425 -1.01 26.87 51.25
C VAL A 425 -1.43 26.92 49.78
N GLU A 426 -1.58 25.76 49.16
CA GLU A 426 -2.32 25.64 47.90
C GLU A 426 -3.82 25.81 48.16
N GLU A 427 -4.54 26.53 47.31
CA GLU A 427 -5.99 26.36 47.20
C GLU A 427 -6.42 26.24 45.72
N VAL A 428 -6.76 25.02 45.33
CA VAL A 428 -7.35 24.70 44.02
C VAL A 428 -8.86 24.60 44.18
N ARG A 429 -9.64 25.43 43.46
CA ARG A 429 -11.07 25.16 43.28
C ARG A 429 -11.63 25.59 41.93
N ALA A 430 -12.48 24.71 41.39
CA ALA A 430 -13.17 24.88 40.12
C ALA A 430 -14.24 25.98 40.14
N LYS A 431 -14.66 26.42 38.95
CA LYS A 431 -15.94 27.10 38.72
C LYS A 431 -16.73 26.36 37.64
N GLU A 432 -17.98 26.05 37.94
CA GLU A 432 -18.94 25.43 37.03
C GLU A 432 -19.94 26.47 36.51
N LEU A 433 -20.78 26.08 35.55
CA LEU A 433 -21.68 26.97 34.81
C LEU A 433 -22.94 27.32 35.62
N THR A 434 -23.61 28.43 35.29
CA THR A 434 -25.09 28.44 35.05
C THR A 434 -25.62 29.74 34.43
N GLN A 435 -26.24 29.63 33.24
CA GLN A 435 -27.38 30.44 32.72
C GLN A 435 -27.12 31.97 32.52
N VAL A 436 -27.91 32.75 31.75
CA VAL A 436 -29.31 32.67 31.29
C VAL A 436 -29.44 32.95 29.77
N GLY A 437 -30.52 32.47 29.14
CA GLY A 437 -30.85 32.73 27.71
C GLY A 437 -31.54 34.09 27.44
N PRO A 438 -32.12 34.27 26.24
CA PRO A 438 -33.51 33.81 26.07
C PRO A 438 -33.82 33.16 24.71
N ALA A 439 -34.94 32.44 24.63
CA ALA A 439 -35.44 31.78 23.42
C ALA A 439 -36.70 32.48 22.87
N ARG A 440 -36.90 32.43 21.54
CA ARG A 440 -38.14 32.84 20.85
C ARG A 440 -38.76 31.63 20.15
N LYS A 441 -40.09 31.54 20.15
CA LYS A 441 -40.87 30.36 19.74
C LYS A 441 -41.35 30.46 18.29
N GLU A 442 -41.28 29.34 17.56
CA GLU A 442 -42.25 28.94 16.52
C GLU A 442 -42.17 27.39 16.41
N ALA A 443 -43.14 26.64 16.94
CA ALA A 443 -44.46 26.36 16.35
C ALA A 443 -44.46 25.17 15.36
N ALA A 444 -44.11 23.97 15.85
CA ALA A 444 -44.24 22.73 15.09
C ALA A 444 -45.72 22.31 14.94
N THR A 445 -46.28 22.44 13.74
CA THR A 445 -47.66 21.99 13.45
C THR A 445 -47.74 20.47 13.34
N LEU A 446 -48.44 19.83 14.27
CA LEU A 446 -48.89 18.44 14.14
C LEU A 446 -49.76 18.26 12.88
N LYS A 447 -49.54 17.17 12.14
CA LYS A 447 -50.44 16.69 11.09
C LYS A 447 -50.98 15.30 11.47
N PRO A 448 -52.21 14.94 11.05
CA PRO A 448 -53.05 14.01 11.80
C PRO A 448 -52.71 12.54 11.59
N ALA A 449 -53.20 11.71 12.51
CA ALA A 449 -53.07 10.25 12.48
C ALA A 449 -53.53 9.63 11.15
N VAL A 450 -52.76 8.64 10.68
CA VAL A 450 -53.06 7.89 9.45
C VAL A 450 -54.33 7.07 9.65
N LYS A 451 -55.43 7.48 9.01
CA LYS A 451 -56.64 6.65 8.92
C LYS A 451 -56.32 5.38 8.12
N LYS A 452 -56.71 4.23 8.66
CA LYS A 452 -56.61 2.91 8.02
C LYS A 452 -57.40 2.93 6.70
N ALA A 453 -56.69 3.02 5.57
CA ALA A 453 -57.32 3.11 4.26
C ALA A 453 -57.95 1.75 3.88
N ALA A 454 -59.27 1.74 3.64
CA ALA A 454 -59.95 0.61 3.02
C ALA A 454 -59.48 0.44 1.57
N GLY A 455 -59.73 -0.75 0.99
CA GLY A 455 -59.17 -1.19 -0.28
C GLY A 455 -59.29 -0.17 -1.41
N ARG A 456 -58.15 0.34 -1.87
CA ARG A 456 -58.05 1.17 -3.07
C ARG A 456 -58.05 0.23 -4.29
N PRO A 457 -59.01 0.34 -5.22
CA PRO A 457 -59.05 -0.55 -6.38
C PRO A 457 -57.79 -0.38 -7.24
N ALA A 458 -57.35 -1.46 -7.88
CA ALA A 458 -56.15 -1.47 -8.69
C ALA A 458 -56.19 -0.36 -9.75
N ALA A 459 -55.18 0.51 -9.76
CA ALA A 459 -55.09 1.57 -10.75
C ALA A 459 -54.88 0.95 -12.13
N LYS A 460 -55.75 1.26 -13.11
CA LYS A 460 -55.58 0.81 -14.49
C LYS A 460 -54.18 1.19 -14.98
N PRO A 461 -53.44 0.28 -15.65
CA PRO A 461 -52.07 0.54 -16.06
C PRO A 461 -52.02 1.77 -16.96
N LYS A 462 -51.09 2.69 -16.67
CA LYS A 462 -50.85 3.85 -17.55
C LYS A 462 -50.24 3.36 -18.87
N PRO A 463 -50.61 3.96 -20.02
CA PRO A 463 -50.05 3.62 -21.32
C PRO A 463 -48.53 3.88 -21.34
N VAL A 464 -47.84 3.21 -22.26
CA VAL A 464 -46.38 3.23 -22.32
C VAL A 464 -45.91 4.58 -22.86
N ASP A 465 -45.16 5.35 -22.06
CA ASP A 465 -44.48 6.56 -22.52
C ASP A 465 -43.28 6.20 -23.41
N SER A 466 -43.59 5.84 -24.66
CA SER A 466 -42.62 5.49 -25.69
C SER A 466 -41.71 6.65 -26.05
N ALA A 467 -42.16 7.91 -25.91
CA ALA A 467 -41.36 9.08 -26.23
C ALA A 467 -40.18 9.23 -25.26
N THR A 468 -40.46 9.19 -23.95
CA THR A 468 -39.42 9.26 -22.91
C THR A 468 -38.50 8.04 -22.98
N ILE A 469 -39.03 6.82 -23.16
CA ILE A 469 -38.21 5.60 -23.27
C ILE A 469 -37.27 5.69 -24.48
N GLN A 470 -37.73 6.18 -25.64
CA GLN A 470 -36.86 6.36 -26.81
C GLN A 470 -35.82 7.44 -26.58
N ALA A 471 -36.19 8.57 -25.98
CA ALA A 471 -35.25 9.66 -25.70
C ALA A 471 -34.11 9.19 -24.77
N THR A 472 -34.43 8.55 -23.64
CA THR A 472 -33.42 8.04 -22.71
C THR A 472 -32.57 6.91 -23.32
N THR A 473 -33.19 5.98 -24.07
CA THR A 473 -32.46 4.87 -24.70
C THR A 473 -31.53 5.35 -25.81
N LYS A 474 -31.92 6.37 -26.58
CA LYS A 474 -31.05 7.03 -27.58
C LYS A 474 -29.90 7.76 -26.88
N ALA A 475 -30.15 8.53 -25.83
CA ALA A 475 -29.13 9.25 -25.07
C ALA A 475 -28.09 8.30 -24.44
N ASP A 476 -28.55 7.26 -23.72
CA ASP A 476 -27.64 6.26 -23.12
C ASP A 476 -26.91 5.42 -24.17
N SER A 477 -27.49 5.19 -25.36
CA SER A 477 -26.80 4.59 -26.50
C SER A 477 -25.64 5.45 -27.03
N VAL A 478 -25.76 6.78 -26.99
CA VAL A 478 -24.66 7.69 -27.36
C VAL A 478 -23.60 7.72 -26.27
N LEU A 479 -24.00 7.92 -25.00
CA LEU A 479 -23.07 7.94 -23.86
C LEU A 479 -22.24 6.65 -23.76
N ARG A 480 -22.84 5.48 -24.02
CA ARG A 480 -22.16 4.18 -24.00
C ARG A 480 -21.33 3.89 -25.25
N ARG A 481 -21.63 4.52 -26.40
CA ARG A 481 -20.74 4.48 -27.57
C ARG A 481 -19.45 5.27 -27.30
N ASN A 482 -19.59 6.47 -26.75
CA ASN A 482 -18.49 7.37 -26.41
C ASN A 482 -17.70 6.93 -25.16
N ALA A 483 -18.23 6.00 -24.36
CA ALA A 483 -17.52 5.43 -23.22
C ALA A 483 -16.30 4.61 -23.68
N VAL A 484 -15.12 5.11 -23.31
CA VAL A 484 -13.85 4.39 -23.40
C VAL A 484 -13.85 3.27 -22.36
N MET A 485 -13.62 2.04 -22.81
CA MET A 485 -13.53 0.88 -21.92
C MET A 485 -12.06 0.57 -21.62
N PRO A 486 -11.73 0.19 -20.37
CA PRO A 486 -10.38 -0.20 -20.01
C PRO A 486 -9.93 -1.49 -20.74
N THR A 487 -8.62 -1.55 -21.06
CA THR A 487 -8.03 -2.59 -21.93
C THR A 487 -6.98 -3.48 -21.25
N GLY A 488 -6.53 -3.12 -20.04
CA GLY A 488 -5.44 -3.82 -19.33
C GLY A 488 -4.16 -2.98 -19.20
N GLN A 489 -3.57 -2.64 -20.34
CA GLN A 489 -2.13 -2.35 -20.43
C GLN A 489 -1.72 -0.94 -19.98
N GLU A 490 -2.66 -0.01 -19.84
CA GLU A 490 -2.37 1.40 -19.52
C GLU A 490 -1.76 1.60 -18.13
N GLN A 491 -2.14 0.80 -17.13
CA GLN A 491 -1.83 1.11 -15.73
C GLN A 491 -0.34 0.98 -15.39
N ASP A 492 0.33 -0.06 -15.88
CA ASP A 492 1.77 -0.22 -15.65
C ASP A 492 2.59 0.83 -16.41
N SER A 493 2.09 1.32 -17.55
CA SER A 493 2.66 2.48 -18.24
C SER A 493 2.50 3.77 -17.42
N LEU A 494 1.32 3.99 -16.82
CA LEU A 494 1.05 5.15 -15.95
C LEU A 494 1.93 5.11 -14.68
N MET A 495 1.97 3.98 -13.97
CA MET A 495 2.79 3.83 -12.76
C MET A 495 4.29 3.93 -13.08
N ARG A 496 4.77 3.36 -14.20
CA ARG A 496 6.16 3.55 -14.64
C ARG A 496 6.49 5.02 -14.94
N LYS A 497 5.59 5.75 -15.63
CA LYS A 497 5.77 7.19 -15.89
C LYS A 497 5.76 8.01 -14.60
N ALA A 498 4.88 7.69 -13.65
CA ALA A 498 4.86 8.32 -12.33
C ALA A 498 6.17 8.08 -11.58
N LEU A 499 6.65 6.83 -11.54
CA LEU A 499 7.94 6.47 -10.93
C LEU A 499 9.09 7.28 -11.56
N GLN A 500 9.15 7.36 -12.89
CA GLN A 500 10.17 8.14 -13.61
C GLN A 500 10.07 9.65 -13.34
N SER A 501 8.86 10.20 -13.27
CA SER A 501 8.60 11.63 -12.94
C SER A 501 8.91 11.99 -11.48
N ALA A 502 8.92 10.99 -10.60
CA ALA A 502 9.26 11.14 -9.20
C ALA A 502 10.77 10.92 -8.97
N GLN A 503 11.40 9.99 -9.70
CA GLN A 503 12.84 9.73 -9.69
C GLN A 503 13.67 10.80 -10.41
N THR A 504 13.07 11.60 -11.29
CA THR A 504 13.72 12.75 -11.90
C THR A 504 13.86 13.88 -10.88
N ALA A 505 15.10 14.12 -10.45
CA ALA A 505 15.43 15.19 -9.51
C ALA A 505 15.09 16.56 -10.11
N ASP A 506 14.21 17.31 -9.46
CA ASP A 506 13.68 18.54 -10.03
C ASP A 506 14.72 19.68 -10.07
N THR A 507 14.57 20.60 -11.02
CA THR A 507 15.44 21.81 -11.12
C THR A 507 14.94 22.96 -10.26
N LEU A 508 13.68 22.88 -9.81
CA LEU A 508 13.00 23.88 -9.01
C LEU A 508 12.47 23.19 -7.75
N LEU A 509 13.09 23.48 -6.61
CA LEU A 509 12.63 23.07 -5.29
C LEU A 509 12.48 24.34 -4.44
N LYS A 510 11.38 24.42 -3.69
CA LYS A 510 11.03 25.58 -2.85
C LYS A 510 12.15 25.88 -1.87
N ASP A 511 12.50 27.15 -1.71
CA ASP A 511 13.47 27.52 -0.69
C ASP A 511 12.85 27.37 0.71
N SER A 512 13.65 26.83 1.62
CA SER A 512 13.50 26.87 3.07
C SER A 512 13.27 28.27 3.67
N THR A 513 13.48 29.35 2.90
CA THR A 513 13.28 30.74 3.32
C THR A 513 11.92 31.34 2.94
N GLU A 514 11.09 30.63 2.16
CA GLU A 514 9.78 31.15 1.74
C GLU A 514 8.79 31.30 2.91
N ILE A 515 8.12 32.46 2.99
CA ILE A 515 7.00 32.67 3.92
C ILE A 515 5.81 31.84 3.45
N TYR A 516 5.65 30.65 4.04
CA TYR A 516 4.52 29.77 3.78
C TYR A 516 3.20 30.43 4.19
N ALA A 517 2.25 30.53 3.27
CA ALA A 517 0.88 30.94 3.58
C ALA A 517 0.21 29.95 4.55
N ASP A 518 -0.77 30.39 5.35
CA ASP A 518 -1.47 29.56 6.34
C ASP A 518 -2.10 28.27 5.76
N THR A 519 -2.43 28.27 4.47
CA THR A 519 -2.99 27.11 3.74
C THR A 519 -1.92 26.12 3.25
N ALA A 520 -0.64 26.44 3.39
CA ALA A 520 0.46 25.60 2.95
C ALA A 520 0.50 24.30 3.77
N ARG A 521 0.73 23.20 3.06
CA ARG A 521 0.88 21.87 3.64
C ARG A 521 2.32 21.39 3.54
N THR A 522 2.73 20.61 4.53
CA THR A 522 4.06 20.02 4.64
C THR A 522 3.93 18.56 5.09
N ARG A 523 4.94 17.75 4.78
CA ARG A 523 4.97 16.33 5.12
C ARG A 523 5.99 16.07 6.23
N ILE A 524 5.57 15.32 7.24
CA ILE A 524 6.46 14.71 8.22
C ILE A 524 6.63 13.22 7.91
N VAL A 525 7.80 12.68 8.25
CA VAL A 525 8.09 11.25 8.19
C VAL A 525 8.64 10.82 9.55
N LYS A 526 8.16 9.67 10.05
CA LYS A 526 8.61 9.01 11.27
C LYS A 526 8.94 7.57 10.93
N ALA A 527 10.14 7.14 11.27
CA ALA A 527 10.62 5.78 11.12
C ALA A 527 10.86 5.21 12.51
N TYR A 528 10.19 4.11 12.85
CA TYR A 528 10.20 3.52 14.18
C TYR A 528 10.82 2.13 14.16
N TYR A 529 11.79 1.94 15.06
CA TYR A 529 12.56 0.72 15.32
C TYR A 529 13.40 0.20 14.14
N ASN A 530 14.65 -0.20 14.44
CA ASN A 530 15.62 -0.76 13.50
C ASN A 530 15.83 0.08 12.23
N VAL A 531 15.81 1.42 12.34
CA VAL A 531 15.96 2.29 11.17
C VAL A 531 17.33 2.09 10.52
N ARG A 532 17.35 1.87 9.21
CA ARG A 532 18.57 1.81 8.39
C ARG A 532 18.47 2.80 7.24
N VAL A 533 19.59 3.47 6.94
CA VAL A 533 19.74 4.39 5.81
C VAL A 533 20.93 3.94 4.96
N PHE A 534 20.77 3.98 3.64
CA PHE A 534 21.82 3.70 2.66
C PHE A 534 21.78 4.72 1.52
N LYS A 535 22.88 5.46 1.35
CA LYS A 535 23.24 6.30 0.20
C LYS A 535 24.64 5.85 -0.27
N SER A 536 25.14 6.30 -1.42
CA SER A 536 26.46 5.85 -1.91
C SER A 536 27.64 6.23 -1.00
N ASP A 537 27.59 7.43 -0.40
CA ASP A 537 28.63 8.06 0.43
C ASP A 537 28.36 7.99 1.95
N LEU A 538 27.10 7.77 2.34
CA LEU A 538 26.63 7.78 3.73
C LEU A 538 25.71 6.59 4.02
N GLN A 539 25.93 5.92 5.13
CA GLN A 539 25.04 4.89 5.65
C GLN A 539 24.78 5.12 7.14
N ALA A 540 23.61 4.73 7.66
CA ALA A 540 23.28 4.91 9.06
C ALA A 540 22.39 3.79 9.62
N VAL A 541 22.47 3.59 10.94
CA VAL A 541 21.55 2.77 11.74
C VAL A 541 21.13 3.59 12.97
N ALA A 542 19.87 3.50 13.36
CA ALA A 542 19.35 4.11 14.59
C ALA A 542 18.19 3.26 15.15
N ASP A 543 17.76 3.50 16.40
CA ASP A 543 16.46 2.96 16.83
C ASP A 543 15.34 3.60 16.01
N SER A 544 15.25 4.94 16.03
CA SER A 544 14.15 5.69 15.43
C SER A 544 14.64 6.97 14.76
N VAL A 545 13.96 7.40 13.70
CA VAL A 545 14.29 8.63 12.94
C VAL A 545 13.05 9.47 12.69
N TYR A 546 13.18 10.77 12.88
CA TYR A 546 12.19 11.77 12.49
C TYR A 546 12.77 12.64 11.36
N TYR A 547 11.97 12.93 10.34
CA TYR A 547 12.30 13.90 9.30
C TYR A 547 11.16 14.91 9.13
N GLY A 548 11.51 16.19 9.19
CA GLY A 548 10.62 17.30 8.89
C GLY A 548 11.06 18.06 7.64
N MET A 549 10.13 18.31 6.72
CA MET A 549 10.45 19.05 5.49
C MET A 549 10.64 20.56 5.72
N VAL A 550 9.98 21.17 6.72
CA VAL A 550 10.04 22.64 6.94
C VAL A 550 11.41 23.08 7.46
N ASP A 551 11.98 22.35 8.41
CA ASP A 551 13.36 22.58 8.87
C ASP A 551 14.41 21.73 8.12
N SER A 552 13.97 20.89 7.17
CA SER A 552 14.80 19.98 6.37
C SER A 552 15.77 19.14 7.22
N MET A 553 15.30 18.72 8.40
CA MET A 553 16.12 18.15 9.45
C MET A 553 15.78 16.68 9.69
N PHE A 554 16.78 15.81 9.53
CA PHE A 554 16.79 14.47 10.09
C PHE A 554 17.18 14.53 11.56
N ARG A 555 16.47 13.77 12.39
CA ARG A 555 16.72 13.61 13.82
C ARG A 555 16.79 12.12 14.06
N PHE A 556 17.97 11.59 14.35
CA PHE A 556 18.23 10.18 14.63
C PHE A 556 18.32 9.99 16.14
N MET A 557 17.58 9.04 16.70
CA MET A 557 17.47 8.80 18.14
C MET A 557 17.74 7.34 18.50
N GLY A 558 18.17 7.11 19.75
CA GLY A 558 18.45 5.79 20.30
C GLY A 558 19.80 5.28 19.80
N SER A 559 20.87 5.93 20.29
CA SER A 559 22.27 5.64 20.00
C SER A 559 22.59 5.43 18.50
N PRO A 560 22.23 6.38 17.62
CA PRO A 560 22.51 6.30 16.19
C PRO A 560 24.00 6.14 15.86
N MET A 561 24.25 5.39 14.79
CA MET A 561 25.55 5.07 14.24
C MET A 561 25.56 5.42 12.74
N ILE A 562 26.49 6.28 12.31
CA ILE A 562 26.60 6.77 10.92
C ILE A 562 28.01 6.45 10.40
N TRP A 563 28.12 5.98 9.17
CA TRP A 563 29.38 5.75 8.48
C TRP A 563 29.44 6.61 7.20
N SER A 564 30.55 7.31 7.00
CA SER A 564 30.84 8.06 5.78
C SER A 564 32.35 8.25 5.62
N GLU A 565 32.86 8.13 4.40
CA GLU A 565 34.29 8.29 4.06
C GLU A 565 35.29 7.52 4.97
N GLY A 566 34.94 6.29 5.38
CA GLY A 566 35.75 5.47 6.28
C GLY A 566 35.65 5.84 7.76
N SER A 567 35.09 7.01 8.08
CA SER A 567 34.78 7.42 9.45
C SER A 567 33.47 6.80 9.93
N GLN A 568 33.38 6.53 11.24
CA GLN A 568 32.20 6.15 11.98
C GLN A 568 31.87 7.23 13.01
N ILE A 569 30.59 7.52 13.22
CA ILE A 569 30.09 8.62 14.05
C ILE A 569 28.93 8.10 14.91
N ASN A 570 28.95 8.37 16.21
CA ASN A 570 27.86 8.05 17.12
C ASN A 570 27.63 9.12 18.21
N ALA A 571 26.41 9.14 18.74
CA ALA A 571 25.95 9.94 19.87
C ALA A 571 24.62 9.35 20.37
N ASP A 572 24.05 9.84 21.46
CA ASP A 572 22.71 9.39 21.89
C ASP A 572 21.58 9.95 21.00
N THR A 573 21.80 11.13 20.42
CA THR A 573 20.95 11.72 19.37
C THR A 573 21.79 12.50 18.37
N ILE A 574 21.50 12.35 17.07
CA ILE A 574 22.14 13.12 15.99
C ILE A 574 21.08 13.91 15.25
N PHE A 575 21.24 15.23 15.19
CA PHE A 575 20.49 16.10 14.29
C PHE A 575 21.35 16.37 13.05
N MET A 576 20.73 16.38 11.88
CA MET A 576 21.41 16.56 10.60
C MET A 576 20.51 17.39 9.67
N GLN A 577 20.98 18.57 9.29
CA GLN A 577 20.20 19.51 8.49
C GLN A 577 20.72 19.59 7.06
N ILE A 578 19.80 19.44 6.12
CA ILE A 578 20.05 19.59 4.68
C ILE A 578 19.54 20.96 4.25
N LYS A 579 20.33 21.67 3.42
CA LYS A 579 19.92 22.91 2.77
C LYS A 579 20.26 22.84 1.28
N ASN A 580 19.30 23.18 0.42
CA ASN A 580 19.46 23.15 -1.04
C ASN A 580 20.01 21.80 -1.57
N ASN A 581 19.51 20.68 -1.00
CA ASN A 581 19.96 19.30 -1.24
C ASN A 581 21.42 18.97 -0.86
N LYS A 582 22.11 19.84 -0.12
CA LYS A 582 23.47 19.64 0.38
C LYS A 582 23.48 19.61 1.91
N MET A 583 24.50 18.99 2.50
CA MET A 583 24.72 19.04 3.95
C MET A 583 25.02 20.50 4.36
N ASP A 584 24.36 21.02 5.40
CA ASP A 584 24.70 22.34 5.98
C ASP A 584 25.33 22.19 7.36
N ASN A 585 24.69 21.44 8.27
CA ASN A 585 25.18 21.22 9.62
C ASN A 585 24.74 19.85 10.18
N ALA A 586 25.47 19.38 11.19
CA ALA A 586 25.08 18.27 12.03
C ALA A 586 25.45 18.54 13.50
N LEU A 587 24.58 18.12 14.40
CA LEU A 587 24.76 18.21 15.85
C LEU A 587 24.65 16.81 16.45
N LEU A 588 25.78 16.29 16.91
CA LEU A 588 25.87 15.09 17.74
C LEU A 588 25.66 15.55 19.19
N LYS A 589 24.57 15.10 19.82
CA LYS A 589 24.19 15.48 21.18
C LYS A 589 24.26 14.28 22.11
N ASP A 590 24.97 14.50 23.22
CA ASP A 590 25.25 13.57 24.32
C ASP A 590 26.09 12.35 23.88
N ASN A 591 27.16 12.07 24.63
CA ASN A 591 28.13 10.99 24.35
C ASN A 591 28.63 10.96 22.89
N ALA A 592 28.92 12.14 22.34
CA ALA A 592 29.32 12.32 20.95
C ALA A 592 30.75 11.81 20.69
N PHE A 593 30.89 10.93 19.70
CA PHE A 593 32.12 10.24 19.36
C PHE A 593 32.27 10.13 17.82
N MET A 594 33.48 10.35 17.33
CA MET A 594 33.88 10.13 15.93
C MET A 594 35.14 9.25 15.91
N VAL A 595 35.19 8.30 14.99
CA VAL A 595 36.27 7.32 14.84
C VAL A 595 36.68 7.24 13.37
N ASN A 596 37.97 7.20 13.05
CA ASN A 596 38.47 6.91 11.71
C ASN A 596 39.68 5.96 11.78
N ALA A 597 39.75 4.97 10.88
CA ALA A 597 40.81 3.96 10.86
C ALA A 597 42.08 4.47 10.15
N VAL A 598 43.25 4.03 10.61
CA VAL A 598 44.55 4.54 10.12
C VAL A 598 45.24 3.50 9.23
N LEU A 599 45.37 3.78 7.94
CA LEU A 599 46.25 3.07 6.97
C LEU A 599 46.19 1.53 7.04
N ASP A 600 44.99 0.94 6.92
CA ASP A 600 44.72 -0.51 7.01
C ASP A 600 45.23 -1.20 8.31
N THR A 601 45.62 -0.42 9.33
CA THR A 601 45.98 -0.92 10.65
C THR A 601 44.76 -1.04 11.57
N LEU A 602 44.91 -1.79 12.66
CA LEU A 602 43.94 -1.85 13.77
C LEU A 602 44.04 -0.63 14.71
N LYS A 603 44.46 0.55 14.21
CA LYS A 603 44.60 1.80 14.99
C LYS A 603 43.59 2.84 14.51
N PHE A 604 43.10 3.63 15.47
CA PHE A 604 41.94 4.49 15.26
C PHE A 604 42.19 5.90 15.79
N ASN A 605 42.05 6.89 14.91
CA ASN A 605 41.89 8.28 15.33
C ASN A 605 40.50 8.44 15.96
N GLN A 606 40.43 9.06 17.14
CA GLN A 606 39.25 9.09 18.00
C GLN A 606 39.03 10.51 18.52
N LEU A 607 37.81 11.02 18.39
CA LEU A 607 37.43 12.37 18.80
C LEU A 607 36.11 12.33 19.56
N LYS A 608 36.10 12.84 20.78
CA LYS A 608 35.03 12.63 21.78
C LYS A 608 34.70 13.93 22.50
N GLY A 609 33.42 14.12 22.84
CA GLY A 609 32.97 15.17 23.77
C GLY A 609 31.53 14.95 24.22
N ARG A 610 31.00 15.83 25.10
CA ARG A 610 29.57 15.82 25.43
C ARG A 610 28.70 16.20 24.20
N LYS A 611 29.23 17.01 23.30
CA LYS A 611 28.56 17.51 22.10
C LYS A 611 29.58 17.69 20.98
N ILE A 612 29.22 17.39 19.73
CA ILE A 612 30.02 17.75 18.55
C ILE A 612 29.12 18.44 17.53
N THR A 613 29.53 19.62 17.07
CA THR A 613 28.85 20.40 16.03
C THR A 613 29.73 20.46 14.78
N ALA A 614 29.24 19.92 13.67
CA ALA A 614 29.90 19.95 12.38
C ALA A 614 29.16 20.91 11.43
N PHE A 615 29.91 21.75 10.70
CA PHE A 615 29.39 22.58 9.63
C PHE A 615 30.03 22.18 8.31
N PHE A 616 29.22 22.15 7.26
CA PHE A 616 29.59 21.66 5.95
C PHE A 616 29.67 22.78 4.92
N ALA A 617 30.53 22.56 3.92
CA ALA A 617 30.63 23.34 2.70
C ALA A 617 30.96 22.36 1.55
N ASN A 618 30.18 22.41 0.46
CA ASN A 618 30.32 21.49 -0.69
C ASN A 618 30.39 20.00 -0.25
N ASN A 619 29.48 19.60 0.65
CA ASN A 619 29.39 18.28 1.30
C ASN A 619 30.62 17.81 2.11
N ASN A 620 31.73 18.56 2.13
CA ASN A 620 32.86 18.34 3.03
C ASN A 620 32.64 19.11 4.35
N ILE A 621 33.31 18.73 5.42
CA ILE A 621 33.28 19.48 6.69
C ILE A 621 34.20 20.72 6.56
N ASP A 622 33.67 21.92 6.78
CA ASP A 622 34.41 23.20 6.87
C ASP A 622 34.94 23.41 8.30
N ARG A 623 34.10 23.13 9.30
CA ARG A 623 34.38 23.37 10.73
C ARG A 623 33.80 22.30 11.61
N LEU A 624 34.53 22.01 12.69
CA LEU A 624 34.12 21.09 13.74
C LEU A 624 34.35 21.74 15.12
N PHE A 625 33.37 21.64 15.99
CA PHE A 625 33.43 22.12 17.37
C PHE A 625 33.10 20.95 18.30
N VAL A 626 34.05 20.55 19.13
CA VAL A 626 33.87 19.50 20.15
C VAL A 626 33.77 20.18 21.50
N ASP A 627 32.69 19.92 22.23
CA ASP A 627 32.26 20.69 23.40
C ASP A 627 32.09 19.81 24.64
N GLY A 628 32.70 20.26 25.75
CA GLY A 628 32.57 19.67 27.07
C GLY A 628 33.36 18.37 27.22
N ASN A 629 34.46 18.42 27.98
CA ASN A 629 35.41 17.32 28.14
C ASN A 629 35.84 16.74 26.78
N ALA A 630 36.31 17.64 25.91
CA ALA A 630 36.73 17.31 24.57
C ALA A 630 38.06 16.55 24.62
N GLU A 631 38.05 15.30 24.15
CA GLU A 631 39.23 14.44 24.05
C GLU A 631 39.49 14.11 22.58
N ASN A 632 40.74 14.24 22.14
CA ASN A 632 41.20 13.89 20.80
C ASN A 632 42.43 12.99 20.90
N LEU A 633 42.43 11.87 20.18
CA LEU A 633 43.52 10.89 20.11
C LEU A 633 43.80 10.58 18.64
N VAL A 634 45.01 10.90 18.17
CA VAL A 634 45.41 10.80 16.75
C VAL A 634 46.77 10.15 16.62
N PHE A 635 46.92 9.25 15.65
CA PHE A 635 48.20 8.63 15.30
C PHE A 635 48.90 9.40 14.17
N SER A 636 50.13 9.83 14.42
CA SER A 636 51.02 10.44 13.42
C SER A 636 51.72 9.36 12.61
N THR A 637 51.75 9.54 11.29
CA THR A 637 52.27 8.55 10.33
C THR A 637 53.38 9.17 9.46
N ASN A 638 54.42 8.40 9.16
CA ASN A 638 55.50 8.85 8.28
C ASN A 638 55.13 8.64 6.80
N ASP A 639 54.91 9.73 6.06
CA ASP A 639 54.52 9.78 4.63
C ASP A 639 55.39 8.94 3.68
N LYS A 640 56.62 8.60 4.07
CA LYS A 640 57.57 7.83 3.24
C LYS A 640 57.54 6.32 3.50
N THR A 641 57.00 5.89 4.64
CA THR A 641 57.03 4.49 5.09
C THR A 641 55.67 3.95 5.53
N ASN A 642 54.63 4.80 5.62
CA ASN A 642 53.31 4.50 6.17
C ASN A 642 53.32 3.89 7.59
N THR A 643 54.43 4.04 8.31
CA THR A 643 54.57 3.57 9.70
C THR A 643 54.10 4.65 10.68
N ILE A 644 53.28 4.26 11.66
CA ILE A 644 52.93 5.12 12.79
C ILE A 644 54.19 5.41 13.62
N THR A 645 54.41 6.68 13.96
CA THR A 645 55.57 7.14 14.73
C THR A 645 55.21 7.50 16.17
N GLU A 646 54.07 8.18 16.35
CA GLU A 646 53.65 8.82 17.59
C GLU A 646 52.12 8.82 17.72
N MET A 647 51.63 8.94 18.95
CA MET A 647 50.22 9.14 19.27
C MET A 647 50.08 10.46 20.04
N PHE A 648 49.27 11.37 19.51
CA PHE A 648 48.90 12.63 20.15
C PHE A 648 47.61 12.43 20.94
N HIS A 649 47.58 12.84 22.21
CA HIS A 649 46.39 12.85 23.06
C HIS A 649 46.20 14.24 23.65
N ASP A 650 45.07 14.85 23.33
CA ASP A 650 44.69 16.21 23.73
C ASP A 650 43.37 16.18 24.50
N ARG A 651 43.30 16.92 25.61
CA ARG A 651 42.14 17.07 26.47
C ARG A 651 41.90 18.55 26.72
N SER A 652 40.69 19.04 26.49
CA SER A 652 40.32 20.43 26.79
C SER A 652 38.82 20.63 27.02
N SER A 653 38.40 21.85 27.35
CA SER A 653 36.98 22.19 27.50
C SER A 653 36.27 22.27 26.16
N ARG A 654 36.99 22.71 25.11
CA ARG A 654 36.53 22.78 23.72
C ARG A 654 37.69 22.61 22.74
N ILE A 655 37.52 21.75 21.74
CA ILE A 655 38.42 21.68 20.57
C ILE A 655 37.71 22.32 19.37
N LYS A 656 38.41 23.18 18.65
CA LYS A 656 38.01 23.73 17.34
C LYS A 656 38.89 23.12 16.25
N VAL A 657 38.28 22.66 15.16
CA VAL A 657 38.99 22.22 13.96
C VAL A 657 38.41 22.96 12.75
N LYS A 658 39.27 23.49 11.88
CA LYS A 658 38.88 24.03 10.57
C LYS A 658 39.57 23.19 9.49
N MET A 659 38.82 22.87 8.44
CA MET A 659 39.32 22.04 7.34
C MET A 659 39.08 22.70 5.98
N GLU A 660 39.93 22.35 5.02
CA GLU A 660 39.78 22.73 3.62
C GLU A 660 39.75 21.46 2.77
N GLY A 661 38.57 21.15 2.22
CA GLY A 661 38.29 19.85 1.63
C GLY A 661 38.43 18.73 2.68
N LYS A 662 39.52 17.97 2.60
CA LYS A 662 39.82 16.82 3.48
C LYS A 662 41.10 17.01 4.31
N LYS A 663 41.62 18.24 4.41
CA LYS A 663 42.82 18.57 5.20
C LYS A 663 42.46 19.50 6.35
N VAL A 664 42.98 19.21 7.55
CA VAL A 664 42.98 20.16 8.66
C VAL A 664 43.91 21.33 8.34
N ILE A 665 43.40 22.55 8.46
CA ILE A 665 44.17 23.79 8.25
C ILE A 665 44.31 24.64 9.51
N ASP A 666 43.49 24.39 10.53
CA ASP A 666 43.59 25.00 11.86
C ASP A 666 43.03 24.04 12.91
N TYR A 667 43.67 23.99 14.08
CA TYR A 667 43.33 23.13 15.21
C TYR A 667 43.66 23.86 16.51
N VAL A 668 42.64 24.14 17.33
CA VAL A 668 42.78 24.97 18.53
C VAL A 668 42.01 24.38 19.71
N SER A 669 42.74 24.02 20.76
CA SER A 669 42.19 23.49 22.01
C SER A 669 42.11 24.59 23.07
N ILE A 670 40.98 24.66 23.78
CA ILE A 670 40.58 25.84 24.56
C ILE A 670 40.17 25.43 25.98
N ARG A 671 40.82 26.07 26.98
CA ARG A 671 40.54 26.02 28.44
C ARG A 671 40.74 24.63 29.08
N LYS A 672 41.39 24.56 30.25
CA LYS A 672 41.82 23.30 30.91
C LYS A 672 42.53 22.36 29.90
N VAL A 673 43.49 22.88 29.12
CA VAL A 673 44.20 22.14 28.05
C VAL A 673 45.31 21.26 28.63
N ASP A 674 45.31 19.99 28.27
CA ASP A 674 46.30 18.97 28.63
C ASP A 674 46.65 18.17 27.36
N GLN A 675 47.85 18.39 26.83
CA GLN A 675 48.33 17.80 25.58
C GLN A 675 49.57 16.92 25.82
N LYS A 676 49.55 15.70 25.29
CA LYS A 676 50.61 14.70 25.47
C LYS A 676 50.96 14.05 24.12
N VAL A 677 52.25 13.83 23.90
CA VAL A 677 52.79 13.09 22.76
C VAL A 677 53.43 11.80 23.28
N TYR A 678 52.95 10.66 22.80
CA TYR A 678 53.48 9.35 23.14
C TYR A 678 54.21 8.77 21.92
N PRO A 679 55.55 8.58 21.96
CA PRO A 679 56.25 7.78 20.96
C PRO A 679 55.58 6.40 20.87
N PHE A 680 55.31 5.90 19.66
CA PHE A 680 54.43 4.72 19.47
C PHE A 680 54.88 3.47 20.24
N LYS A 681 56.19 3.32 20.50
CA LYS A 681 56.78 2.25 21.32
C LYS A 681 56.37 2.26 22.81
N LEU A 682 55.76 3.35 23.28
CA LEU A 682 55.31 3.56 24.66
C LEU A 682 53.78 3.59 24.79
N VAL A 683 53.04 3.39 23.68
CA VAL A 683 51.58 3.31 23.70
C VAL A 683 51.16 1.94 24.23
N THR A 684 50.55 1.92 25.41
CA THR A 684 49.88 0.72 25.94
C THR A 684 48.45 0.62 25.41
N GLN A 685 47.91 -0.59 25.35
CA GLN A 685 46.56 -0.85 24.83
C GLN A 685 45.44 -0.12 25.62
N GLU A 686 45.72 0.26 26.87
CA GLU A 686 44.81 1.03 27.74
C GLU A 686 44.74 2.52 27.37
N ILE A 687 45.84 3.11 26.91
CA ILE A 687 45.90 4.53 26.51
C ILE A 687 45.67 4.74 25.01
N GLU A 688 45.59 3.65 24.24
CA GLU A 688 45.31 3.64 22.80
C GLU A 688 43.83 3.95 22.47
N VAL A 689 42.93 3.80 23.44
CA VAL A 689 41.47 3.83 23.24
C VAL A 689 40.79 4.73 24.27
N LEU A 690 39.96 5.67 23.83
CA LEU A 690 39.23 6.56 24.74
C LEU A 690 38.00 5.85 25.36
N PRO A 691 37.68 6.08 26.64
CA PRO A 691 36.49 5.49 27.27
C PRO A 691 35.20 5.89 26.53
N GLY A 692 34.41 4.88 26.14
CA GLY A 692 33.22 5.03 25.29
C GLY A 692 33.43 4.69 23.81
N PHE A 693 34.65 4.30 23.41
CA PHE A 693 34.95 3.84 22.04
C PHE A 693 34.06 2.68 21.61
N LEU A 694 33.53 2.78 20.39
CA LEU A 694 32.79 1.73 19.70
C LEU A 694 33.27 1.68 18.25
N TRP A 695 33.49 0.49 17.70
CA TRP A 695 33.79 0.27 16.29
C TRP A 695 32.98 -0.92 15.79
N LYS A 696 32.09 -0.69 14.83
CA LYS A 696 31.11 -1.69 14.33
C LYS A 696 30.91 -1.64 12.81
N PRO A 697 31.98 -1.73 11.99
CA PRO A 697 31.86 -1.71 10.52
C PRO A 697 31.00 -2.84 9.95
N GLU A 698 30.74 -3.90 10.72
CA GLU A 698 29.84 -5.01 10.39
C GLU A 698 28.35 -4.67 10.54
N ASP A 699 27.98 -3.63 11.32
CA ASP A 699 26.60 -3.17 11.43
C ASP A 699 26.17 -2.27 10.26
N ARG A 700 27.15 -1.66 9.58
CA ARG A 700 27.01 -0.77 8.42
C ARG A 700 26.19 -1.43 7.30
N PRO A 701 25.06 -0.83 6.87
CA PRO A 701 24.30 -1.31 5.72
C PRO A 701 25.16 -1.42 4.46
N LYS A 702 25.22 -2.62 3.86
CA LYS A 702 26.09 -2.88 2.69
C LYS A 702 25.35 -2.74 1.35
N SER A 703 24.04 -2.93 1.34
CA SER A 703 23.19 -2.74 0.18
C SER A 703 21.73 -2.50 0.58
N VAL A 704 20.90 -2.10 -0.39
CA VAL A 704 19.44 -1.99 -0.20
C VAL A 704 18.81 -3.35 0.12
N GLU A 705 19.40 -4.47 -0.32
CA GLU A 705 18.90 -5.81 0.00
C GLU A 705 19.26 -6.25 1.44
N ASP A 706 20.48 -5.97 1.90
CA ASP A 706 20.90 -6.20 3.28
C ASP A 706 19.97 -5.48 4.28
N MET A 707 19.64 -4.22 3.99
CA MET A 707 18.65 -3.44 4.73
C MET A 707 17.26 -4.10 4.84
N LEU A 708 16.83 -4.87 3.83
CA LEU A 708 15.50 -5.50 3.77
C LEU A 708 15.46 -6.95 4.25
N ASN A 709 16.63 -7.58 4.47
CA ASN A 709 16.74 -9.00 4.79
C ASN A 709 17.30 -9.29 6.20
N ARG A 710 18.01 -8.34 6.83
CA ARG A 710 18.58 -8.53 8.17
C ARG A 710 17.49 -8.57 9.26
N LYS A 711 17.22 -9.78 9.77
CA LYS A 711 16.28 -10.01 10.88
C LYS A 711 16.79 -9.35 12.17
N ARG A 712 15.88 -8.78 12.97
CA ARG A 712 16.18 -8.20 14.29
C ARG A 712 16.86 -9.23 15.19
N THR A 713 18.12 -9.01 15.54
CA THR A 713 18.75 -9.68 16.69
C THR A 713 17.93 -9.29 17.92
N LYS A 714 17.32 -10.26 18.59
CA LYS A 714 16.53 -10.01 19.79
C LYS A 714 17.50 -9.56 20.88
N ALA A 715 17.47 -8.28 21.26
CA ALA A 715 18.32 -7.77 22.33
C ALA A 715 18.11 -8.62 23.58
N ALA A 716 19.20 -9.13 24.16
CA ALA A 716 19.14 -9.75 25.47
C ALA A 716 18.66 -8.68 26.48
N PRO A 717 17.74 -9.02 27.41
CA PRO A 717 17.39 -8.09 28.46
C PRO A 717 18.65 -7.78 29.28
N VAL A 718 19.04 -6.51 29.33
CA VAL A 718 20.10 -6.05 30.23
C VAL A 718 19.61 -6.30 31.65
N ALA A 719 20.36 -7.08 32.42
CA ALA A 719 20.01 -7.37 33.80
C ALA A 719 20.29 -6.12 34.67
N ASP A 720 19.25 -5.59 35.33
CA ASP A 720 19.38 -4.50 36.29
C ASP A 720 20.28 -4.92 37.45
N GLN A 721 21.56 -4.52 37.44
CA GLN A 721 22.44 -4.63 38.61
C GLN A 721 22.13 -3.52 39.62
N LYS A 722 20.98 -3.63 40.29
CA LYS A 722 20.81 -3.06 41.62
C LYS A 722 21.48 -4.01 42.62
N GLY A 723 22.66 -3.62 43.09
CA GLY A 723 23.39 -4.38 44.11
C GLY A 723 22.63 -4.41 45.43
N ASN A 724 22.66 -5.55 46.12
CA ASN A 724 22.19 -5.69 47.49
C ASN A 724 23.39 -5.99 48.38
N LYS A 725 23.80 -5.03 49.23
CA LYS A 725 24.76 -5.29 50.31
C LYS A 725 23.99 -5.75 51.54
N ASP A 726 24.28 -6.95 52.01
CA ASP A 726 24.22 -7.34 53.43
C ASP A 726 25.02 -8.64 53.59
N GLY A 727 25.57 -8.89 54.78
CA GLY A 727 26.38 -10.09 55.00
C GLY A 727 26.70 -10.38 56.47
N SER A 728 26.86 -11.66 56.79
CA SER A 728 27.40 -12.15 58.07
C SER A 728 27.94 -13.58 57.90
N ALA A 729 28.93 -13.93 58.74
CA ALA A 729 29.71 -15.17 58.87
C ALA A 729 28.96 -16.52 58.66
N SER A 730 29.59 -17.65 58.35
CA SER A 730 30.91 -18.11 58.87
C SER A 730 31.61 -19.22 58.03
N SER A 731 32.83 -19.60 58.48
CA SER A 731 33.69 -20.75 58.13
C SER A 731 32.97 -22.10 57.93
N THR A 732 33.44 -23.13 57.20
CA THR A 732 34.82 -23.61 56.80
C THR A 732 34.79 -24.20 55.36
N GLY A 733 35.85 -24.55 54.62
CA GLY A 733 37.31 -24.56 54.82
C GLY A 733 37.97 -25.70 53.98
N GLU A 734 39.11 -25.43 53.30
CA GLU A 734 40.00 -26.39 52.59
C GLU A 734 39.45 -27.12 51.31
N THR A 735 40.22 -27.46 50.24
CA THR A 735 41.58 -27.09 49.78
C THR A 735 41.80 -27.31 48.24
N ILE A 736 42.64 -26.47 47.61
CA ILE A 736 43.67 -26.74 46.56
C ILE A 736 43.32 -27.06 45.07
N SER A 737 43.83 -26.17 44.18
CA SER A 737 44.31 -26.25 42.76
C SER A 737 43.45 -26.88 41.63
N ASP A 738 43.18 -26.29 40.45
CA ASP A 738 43.96 -25.48 39.46
C ASP A 738 45.15 -26.19 38.77
N PRO A 739 45.52 -25.84 37.50
CA PRO A 739 44.77 -25.21 36.41
C PRO A 739 45.03 -25.85 35.00
N GLU A 740 44.64 -25.14 33.91
CA GLU A 740 45.07 -25.32 32.49
C GLU A 740 44.62 -26.60 31.73
N GLY A 741 44.50 -26.63 30.39
CA GLY A 741 44.59 -25.55 29.39
C GLY A 741 44.90 -26.07 27.96
N LYS A 742 44.04 -25.77 26.97
CA LYS A 742 44.25 -25.82 25.49
C LYS A 742 42.95 -25.38 24.76
N VAL A 743 42.88 -24.57 23.71
CA VAL A 743 43.79 -24.23 22.57
C VAL A 743 43.82 -25.31 21.47
N GLU A 744 43.09 -25.02 20.37
CA GLU A 744 43.43 -25.10 18.91
C GLU A 744 44.17 -26.36 18.34
N GLU A 745 44.08 -26.76 17.05
CA GLU A 745 43.55 -26.14 15.82
C GLU A 745 43.23 -27.17 14.69
N THR A 746 42.83 -26.69 13.49
CA THR A 746 43.01 -27.28 12.13
C THR A 746 42.45 -28.66 11.69
N LYS A 747 41.41 -28.59 10.85
CA LYS A 747 41.25 -29.15 9.48
C LYS A 747 42.03 -30.40 8.95
N ALA A 748 41.24 -31.25 8.27
CA ALA A 748 41.47 -31.91 6.95
C ALA A 748 41.97 -33.39 6.84
N THR A 749 41.07 -34.25 6.33
CA THR A 749 41.16 -35.28 5.25
C THR A 749 42.53 -35.77 4.70
N PRO A 750 42.66 -37.04 4.21
CA PRO A 750 41.61 -37.79 3.47
C PRO A 750 41.47 -39.31 3.78
N GLU A 751 40.79 -40.00 2.88
CA GLU A 751 40.31 -41.39 2.87
C GLU A 751 41.37 -42.50 3.04
N SER A 752 41.00 -43.59 3.73
CA SER A 752 41.19 -44.96 3.22
C SER A 752 40.33 -45.98 3.99
N ASN A 753 39.91 -47.05 3.29
CA ASN A 753 39.27 -48.25 3.83
C ASN A 753 40.07 -49.44 3.24
N PRO A 754 40.35 -50.54 3.97
CA PRO A 754 39.37 -51.64 3.96
C PRO A 754 39.36 -52.57 5.20
N ASP A 755 38.25 -53.31 5.32
CA ASP A 755 38.11 -54.70 5.80
C ASP A 755 38.98 -55.26 6.96
N LYS A 756 38.31 -55.61 8.08
CA LYS A 756 37.99 -57.03 8.39
C LYS A 756 37.08 -57.25 9.61
N LYS A 757 36.18 -58.23 9.48
CA LYS A 757 35.48 -58.95 10.58
C LYS A 757 36.34 -60.15 11.03
N PRO A 758 36.22 -60.68 12.26
CA PRO A 758 35.08 -61.49 12.74
C PRO A 758 34.49 -60.97 14.09
N LEU A 759 33.52 -61.56 14.81
CA LEU A 759 33.00 -62.95 14.91
C LEU A 759 31.46 -63.07 14.76
N ALA A 760 31.00 -64.32 14.79
CA ALA A 760 29.62 -64.85 14.90
C ALA A 760 29.72 -66.20 15.69
N PRO A 761 28.75 -67.16 15.73
CA PRO A 761 27.36 -67.17 15.25
C PRO A 761 26.33 -67.87 16.19
N THR A 762 25.04 -67.83 15.80
CA THR A 762 24.03 -68.91 15.99
C THR A 762 22.84 -68.57 15.06
N LYS A 763 22.57 -69.33 13.98
CA LYS A 763 21.64 -70.50 13.86
C LYS A 763 20.21 -70.18 14.35
N GLU A 764 19.12 -70.40 13.61
CA GLU A 764 18.86 -70.87 12.21
C GLU A 764 17.38 -70.48 11.83
N THR A 765 16.68 -70.79 10.73
CA THR A 765 16.80 -71.86 9.71
C THR A 765 16.51 -71.39 8.25
N LYS A 766 15.31 -71.64 7.68
CA LYS A 766 14.96 -71.62 6.21
C LYS A 766 13.44 -71.97 6.00
N PRO A 767 12.84 -72.05 4.77
CA PRO A 767 13.28 -71.63 3.40
C PRO A 767 12.19 -70.98 2.45
N ALA A 768 12.66 -70.46 1.29
CA ALA A 768 12.01 -70.39 -0.06
C ALA A 768 10.71 -69.52 -0.28
N GLU A 769 10.34 -69.07 -1.50
CA GLU A 769 10.88 -69.28 -2.87
C GLU A 769 10.85 -68.00 -3.79
N LYS A 770 10.95 -68.14 -5.12
CA LYS A 770 11.23 -67.09 -6.16
C LYS A 770 10.28 -67.25 -7.41
N PRO A 771 10.51 -66.64 -8.61
CA PRO A 771 10.41 -65.20 -8.96
C PRO A 771 9.65 -64.89 -10.30
N GLN A 772 9.67 -63.60 -10.73
CA GLN A 772 9.56 -63.09 -12.13
C GLN A 772 8.30 -63.33 -13.00
N ASN A 773 7.70 -62.24 -13.53
CA ASN A 773 7.73 -61.93 -14.98
C ASN A 773 7.11 -60.56 -15.40
N LYS A 774 7.36 -60.18 -16.66
CA LYS A 774 6.86 -59.03 -17.47
C LYS A 774 6.96 -59.49 -18.97
N PRO A 775 6.45 -58.79 -20.03
CA PRO A 775 5.83 -57.45 -20.10
C PRO A 775 4.61 -57.29 -21.07
N THR A 776 4.23 -56.02 -21.33
CA THR A 776 3.72 -55.42 -22.60
C THR A 776 2.20 -55.16 -22.78
N ALA A 777 1.91 -54.13 -23.61
CA ALA A 777 0.64 -53.67 -24.21
C ALA A 777 -0.15 -52.51 -23.52
N VAL A 778 -0.71 -51.65 -24.39
CA VAL A 778 -1.42 -50.34 -24.23
C VAL A 778 -2.26 -50.21 -25.53
N PRO A 779 -3.47 -49.60 -25.64
CA PRO A 779 -4.12 -48.51 -24.86
C PRO A 779 -5.53 -48.92 -24.30
N ASP A 780 -6.53 -48.09 -23.95
CA ASP A 780 -6.71 -46.61 -24.01
C ASP A 780 -7.75 -46.04 -23.01
N SER A 781 -7.77 -44.69 -22.91
CA SER A 781 -8.95 -43.82 -22.75
C SER A 781 -9.59 -43.56 -21.37
N THR A 782 -10.27 -42.41 -21.29
CA THR A 782 -11.20 -41.91 -20.23
C THR A 782 -10.61 -41.45 -18.89
N LEU A 783 -10.23 -40.16 -18.84
CA LEU A 783 -10.09 -39.39 -17.59
C LEU A 783 -11.46 -39.14 -16.95
N LYS A 784 -11.59 -39.39 -15.63
CA LYS A 784 -12.71 -38.89 -14.80
C LYS A 784 -12.24 -37.76 -13.90
N SER A 785 -13.08 -36.74 -13.76
CA SER A 785 -12.86 -35.58 -12.89
C SER A 785 -13.75 -35.61 -11.64
N LYS A 786 -13.18 -35.28 -10.48
CA LYS A 786 -13.68 -34.24 -9.55
C LYS A 786 -12.69 -34.04 -8.38
N PRO A 787 -12.76 -32.91 -7.64
CA PRO A 787 -11.69 -32.46 -6.74
C PRO A 787 -11.87 -32.95 -5.30
N ASP A 788 -10.80 -32.83 -4.52
CA ASP A 788 -10.84 -32.72 -3.06
C ASP A 788 -10.29 -31.34 -2.66
N SER A 789 -10.88 -30.71 -1.64
CA SER A 789 -10.56 -29.35 -1.21
C SER A 789 -10.89 -29.15 0.26
N THR A 790 -10.02 -29.64 1.15
CA THR A 790 -10.14 -29.49 2.60
C THR A 790 -8.93 -28.77 3.19
N LEU A 791 -9.07 -27.47 3.48
CA LEU A 791 -8.17 -26.72 4.36
C LEU A 791 -8.96 -26.23 5.58
N LYS A 792 -8.44 -26.51 6.77
CA LYS A 792 -9.12 -26.19 8.04
C LYS A 792 -8.96 -24.70 8.39
N VAL A 793 -10.05 -24.10 8.85
CA VAL A 793 -10.06 -22.79 9.50
C VAL A 793 -9.65 -22.96 10.97
N MET A 794 -8.84 -22.04 11.50
CA MET A 794 -8.56 -21.93 12.94
C MET A 794 -9.44 -20.80 13.54
N PRO A 795 -9.97 -20.96 14.77
CA PRO A 795 -10.91 -20.00 15.35
C PRO A 795 -10.21 -18.74 15.89
N ASP A 796 -10.96 -17.63 15.89
CA ASP A 796 -10.52 -16.29 16.30
C ASP A 796 -10.59 -16.07 17.82
N SER A 797 -9.67 -15.27 18.38
CA SER A 797 -9.45 -15.10 19.82
C SER A 797 -9.97 -13.76 20.35
N THR A 798 -11.30 -13.63 20.43
CA THR A 798 -11.97 -12.44 20.98
C THR A 798 -11.60 -12.15 22.44
N LEU A 799 -11.02 -10.96 22.68
CA LEU A 799 -10.75 -10.43 24.02
C LEU A 799 -12.07 -10.06 24.74
N LYS A 800 -12.24 -10.54 25.97
CA LYS A 800 -13.40 -10.21 26.82
C LYS A 800 -13.18 -8.89 27.55
N SER A 801 -14.07 -7.92 27.32
CA SER A 801 -14.27 -6.80 28.25
C SER A 801 -15.15 -7.24 29.43
N LYS A 802 -14.90 -6.68 30.62
CA LYS A 802 -15.80 -6.74 31.77
C LYS A 802 -16.58 -5.42 31.90
N PRO A 803 -17.86 -5.44 32.29
CA PRO A 803 -18.58 -4.25 32.71
C PRO A 803 -18.50 -4.06 34.23
N ASP A 804 -17.81 -3.01 34.70
CA ASP A 804 -17.89 -2.62 36.11
C ASP A 804 -19.19 -1.88 36.40
N THR A 805 -19.80 -2.19 37.54
CA THR A 805 -21.13 -1.71 37.92
C THR A 805 -21.03 -0.64 39.01
N ILE A 806 -21.35 0.61 38.68
CA ILE A 806 -21.46 1.68 39.67
C ILE A 806 -22.68 1.42 40.55
N LYS A 807 -22.47 1.37 41.87
CA LYS A 807 -23.52 1.58 42.87
C LYS A 807 -23.04 2.56 43.94
N THR A 808 -23.91 3.49 44.26
CA THR A 808 -23.73 4.49 45.31
C THR A 808 -23.83 3.87 46.70
N LYS A 809 -22.82 4.10 47.55
CA LYS A 809 -23.01 4.92 48.75
C LYS A 809 -21.69 5.46 49.29
#